data_AF-A0A226EX71-F1
#
_entry.id   AF-A0A226EX71-F1
#
_cell.length_a   1.000
_cell.length_b   1.000
_cell.length_c   1.000
_cell.angle_alpha   90.00
_cell.angle_beta   90.00
_cell.angle_gamma   90.00
#
_symmetry.space_group_name_H-M   'P 1'
#
loop_
_entity.id
_entity.type
_entity.pdbx_description
1 polymer ?
#
loop_
_entity_poly.entity_id
_entity_poly.type
_entity_poly.pdbx_seq_one_letter_code
_entity_poly.pdbx_strand_id
1 'polypeptide(L)'
;MDNSPVVVDLVSSEEEDDDLVMRPVLLGKRSHVISSSSNSEEERDEVETGAKRLSRPARDQRGQQQRTRSPPPTRAPTSGPAIAAASGSGQAVTIRVVRQYRRVNSKRSTLPEKFWCKFCGAGFPRQNALNKHVKIHEGKFKGKSYKNKKGAYPCPYCNVVSSFSTNLSKHIKETHVVPSQQTMTLNEMKTINPLTHNSALKNRGEDPLDPNNEQFEVDVEHMLEWVKEFAATQQRRIDLRPASVYLAASLGPNFDPKIHKPFEFVRNGDEGIRFYIGFDSKTIGLNNHHLCYPDISPLGKADKSGETCVLLKTWGFEVGSHVEKVNASRALEASLIEFALTYQEFKSHDGRECNFHNQHRELVAFFECCSEEQRRTSLEKAVKGVPFICCQEDCQCEAIAHLKSGECTPIKFPLKEKSVVNPLSIGSATKTSSKTKVDKKIKKNSPLVTPAEIKVEVDRRLKDLQERRRQDPDHEHHVYITILARKRDFPGLRTARDVCSAINNGGHAQAVILYYVGKGERDGMNKYHKHRPDLSAVAKKASGGDYWVTQIATFKCSSLEEAEKLEAKLLMYCLLQARKKMTGTNFNPINEAMPWCAFNKLTEDEKLQSVRMGVAGVPPITLQGVVPHFTMGKISFPVNLGHAIKKNNVLDVTSVAPSED
;
A
#
# COMPACT_ATOMS: atom_id res chain seq x y z
N MET A 1 21.46 -23.97 -51.76
CA MET A 1 22.87 -23.82 -52.20
C MET A 1 23.47 -22.75 -51.31
N ASP A 2 24.48 -23.15 -50.56
CA ASP A 2 25.60 -22.41 -49.97
C ASP A 2 25.43 -20.98 -49.41
N ASN A 3 25.70 -20.89 -48.10
CA ASN A 3 26.72 -20.04 -47.46
C ASN A 3 26.62 -18.49 -47.51
N SER A 4 26.21 -17.96 -46.35
CA SER A 4 26.90 -16.95 -45.51
C SER A 4 28.35 -16.54 -45.87
N PRO A 5 28.88 -15.40 -45.32
CA PRO A 5 28.21 -14.20 -44.76
C PRO A 5 28.81 -12.88 -45.31
N VAL A 6 28.35 -11.72 -44.81
CA VAL A 6 29.09 -10.45 -44.92
C VAL A 6 29.17 -9.79 -43.54
N VAL A 7 30.37 -9.34 -43.18
CA VAL A 7 30.67 -8.50 -42.00
C VAL A 7 30.82 -7.06 -42.49
N VAL A 8 30.39 -6.08 -41.69
CA VAL A 8 30.80 -4.68 -41.85
C VAL A 8 31.02 -4.08 -40.47
N ASP A 9 32.22 -3.56 -40.24
CA ASP A 9 32.56 -2.75 -39.09
C ASP A 9 32.59 -1.26 -39.46
N LEU A 10 32.38 -0.43 -38.45
CA LEU A 10 32.78 0.97 -38.24
C LEU A 10 33.49 1.74 -39.38
N VAL A 11 33.07 2.99 -39.61
CA VAL A 11 33.93 4.21 -39.55
C VAL A 11 33.04 5.46 -39.39
N SER A 12 33.67 6.60 -39.06
CA SER A 12 33.11 7.94 -38.80
C SER A 12 32.55 8.64 -40.07
N SER A 13 32.10 9.90 -40.09
CA SER A 13 32.08 11.00 -39.09
C SER A 13 30.77 11.82 -39.28
N GLU A 14 30.54 13.12 -39.04
CA GLU A 14 31.31 14.36 -38.73
C GLU A 14 30.56 15.19 -37.66
N GLU A 15 30.93 16.47 -37.43
CA GLU A 15 30.38 17.38 -36.40
C GLU A 15 29.48 18.46 -37.02
N GLU A 16 28.53 19.03 -36.26
CA GLU A 16 28.00 20.39 -36.52
C GLU A 16 27.39 20.99 -35.23
N ASP A 17 27.98 22.08 -34.73
CA ASP A 17 27.46 22.91 -33.63
C ASP A 17 26.53 24.01 -34.19
N ASP A 18 25.47 24.39 -33.46
CA ASP A 18 24.80 25.68 -33.68
C ASP A 18 24.21 26.26 -32.37
N ASP A 19 24.49 27.55 -32.11
CA ASP A 19 24.44 28.15 -30.77
C ASP A 19 23.37 29.27 -30.65
N LEU A 20 22.30 29.01 -29.89
CA LEU A 20 21.12 29.90 -29.82
C LEU A 20 20.81 30.49 -28.43
N VAL A 21 21.71 31.38 -28.01
CA VAL A 21 21.41 32.72 -27.43
C VAL A 21 20.24 32.81 -26.42
N MET A 22 20.54 32.57 -25.15
CA MET A 22 19.65 32.93 -24.03
C MET A 22 19.68 34.43 -23.71
N ARG A 23 18.53 35.13 -23.85
CA ARG A 23 18.35 36.53 -23.40
C ARG A 23 17.66 36.62 -22.02
N PRO A 24 18.32 37.14 -20.96
CA PRO A 24 17.69 37.35 -19.66
C PRO A 24 16.93 38.68 -19.58
N VAL A 25 15.73 38.68 -18.98
CA VAL A 25 15.00 39.92 -18.64
C VAL A 25 15.42 40.40 -17.24
N LEU A 26 15.80 41.68 -17.16
CA LEU A 26 16.42 42.30 -15.99
C LEU A 26 15.44 42.55 -14.83
N LEU A 27 15.90 42.35 -13.58
CA LEU A 27 15.59 43.23 -12.45
C LEU A 27 16.55 42.98 -11.26
N GLY A 28 17.64 43.75 -11.17
CA GLY A 28 18.59 43.69 -10.05
C GLY A 28 19.66 44.78 -10.16
N LYS A 29 19.60 45.83 -9.33
CA LYS A 29 20.53 46.96 -9.36
C LYS A 29 21.66 46.78 -8.33
N ARG A 30 22.92 46.98 -8.79
CA ARG A 30 24.10 47.43 -8.02
C ARG A 30 24.68 46.42 -6.99
N SER A 31 26.00 46.38 -6.74
CA SER A 31 27.16 47.09 -7.33
C SER A 31 28.51 46.53 -6.82
N HIS A 32 29.59 46.85 -7.56
CA HIS A 32 31.02 46.56 -7.29
C HIS A 32 31.45 45.08 -7.51
N VAL A 33 32.40 44.70 -8.38
CA VAL A 33 33.65 45.27 -8.99
C VAL A 33 34.92 44.84 -8.25
N ILE A 34 36.02 44.67 -9.02
CA ILE A 34 37.33 44.04 -8.68
C ILE A 34 37.29 42.50 -8.72
N SER A 35 38.25 41.76 -9.32
CA SER A 35 38.87 41.75 -10.67
C SER A 35 40.08 40.81 -10.66
N SER A 36 40.35 40.06 -11.76
CA SER A 36 41.59 39.29 -12.04
C SER A 36 41.99 38.16 -11.05
N SER A 37 42.66 37.06 -11.45
CA SER A 37 42.97 36.52 -12.79
C SER A 37 43.45 35.05 -12.72
N SER A 38 43.49 34.38 -13.88
CA SER A 38 44.48 33.38 -14.32
C SER A 38 44.68 32.02 -13.59
N ASN A 39 44.34 30.96 -14.33
CA ASN A 39 45.17 29.78 -14.69
C ASN A 39 45.18 28.46 -13.88
N SER A 40 45.48 27.41 -14.67
CA SER A 40 46.08 26.08 -14.36
C SER A 40 45.35 25.11 -13.41
N GLU A 41 44.60 24.20 -14.03
CA GLU A 41 44.99 22.78 -14.25
C GLU A 41 45.28 21.82 -13.06
N GLU A 42 44.62 20.66 -13.19
CA GLU A 42 45.06 19.28 -12.92
C GLU A 42 45.14 18.63 -11.51
N GLU A 43 44.53 17.43 -11.49
CA GLU A 43 44.92 16.15 -10.85
C GLU A 43 45.24 16.02 -9.33
N ARG A 44 44.31 15.27 -8.69
CA ARG A 44 44.53 14.00 -7.95
C ARG A 44 44.90 13.92 -6.44
N ASP A 45 44.39 12.81 -5.93
CA ASP A 45 44.88 11.91 -4.88
C ASP A 45 44.81 12.31 -3.39
N GLU A 46 45.12 11.31 -2.56
CA GLU A 46 44.50 11.04 -1.25
C GLU A 46 45.34 11.53 -0.06
N VAL A 47 44.73 11.59 1.13
CA VAL A 47 45.10 10.80 2.35
C VAL A 47 44.43 11.38 3.61
N GLU A 48 44.29 10.53 4.63
CA GLU A 48 43.69 10.80 5.94
C GLU A 48 44.31 11.97 6.74
N THR A 49 43.48 12.62 7.56
CA THR A 49 43.64 12.80 9.03
C THR A 49 42.57 13.80 9.54
N GLY A 50 42.25 13.94 10.83
CA GLY A 50 42.71 13.22 12.01
C GLY A 50 42.33 13.95 13.32
N ALA A 51 41.11 13.69 13.81
CA ALA A 51 40.60 14.01 15.16
C ALA A 51 40.54 15.50 15.64
N LYS A 52 39.41 15.87 16.28
CA LYS A 52 39.35 16.00 17.76
C LYS A 52 37.95 16.34 18.29
N ARG A 53 37.60 15.70 19.43
CA ARG A 53 36.56 16.19 20.35
C ARG A 53 37.03 17.48 21.03
N LEU A 54 36.08 18.37 21.35
CA LEU A 54 36.12 19.13 22.61
C LEU A 54 34.72 19.24 23.20
N SER A 55 34.63 19.43 24.52
CA SER A 55 33.40 19.23 25.29
C SER A 55 33.23 20.26 26.41
N ARG A 56 31.97 20.66 26.67
CA ARG A 56 31.54 21.32 27.92
C ARG A 56 32.14 22.74 28.16
N PRO A 57 31.74 23.51 29.21
CA PRO A 57 30.95 23.16 30.40
C PRO A 57 29.63 23.94 30.59
N ALA A 58 29.00 23.76 31.76
CA ALA A 58 27.80 24.45 32.21
C ALA A 58 28.02 25.04 33.61
N ARG A 59 27.37 26.17 33.91
CA ARG A 59 27.25 26.82 35.24
C ARG A 59 26.17 27.91 35.18
N ASP A 60 25.45 28.34 36.21
CA ASP A 60 24.82 27.69 37.38
C ASP A 60 23.90 28.74 38.07
N GLN A 61 22.88 28.30 38.80
CA GLN A 61 22.25 28.95 39.98
C GLN A 61 21.62 30.37 39.99
N ARG A 62 20.50 30.43 40.75
CA ARG A 62 19.87 31.58 41.46
C ARG A 62 19.11 32.61 40.59
N GLY A 63 18.04 33.24 41.08
CA GLY A 63 17.41 33.17 42.41
C GLY A 63 15.91 33.48 42.42
N GLN A 64 15.26 33.29 43.57
CA GLN A 64 13.83 33.58 43.79
C GLN A 64 13.58 35.08 44.04
N GLN A 65 12.40 35.57 43.67
CA GLN A 65 11.75 36.66 44.42
C GLN A 65 10.22 36.59 44.25
N GLN A 66 9.50 36.84 45.36
CA GLN A 66 8.04 36.97 45.41
C GLN A 66 7.65 38.41 45.70
N ARG A 67 6.56 38.90 45.07
CA ARG A 67 5.64 40.00 45.48
C ARG A 67 4.79 40.40 44.26
N THR A 68 3.56 40.93 44.33
CA THR A 68 2.42 40.85 45.29
C THR A 68 1.16 41.31 44.54
N ARG A 69 -0.04 41.13 45.11
CA ARG A 69 -1.33 41.55 44.52
C ARG A 69 -1.43 43.07 44.25
N SER A 70 -2.18 43.47 43.21
CA SER A 70 -3.42 44.26 43.33
C SER A 70 -4.19 44.38 41.99
N PRO A 71 -5.50 44.70 41.96
CA PRO A 71 -6.36 44.48 40.80
C PRO A 71 -6.98 45.82 40.25
N PRO A 72 -8.20 45.95 39.66
CA PRO A 72 -8.38 46.76 38.45
C PRO A 72 -9.28 48.01 38.60
N PRO A 73 -9.43 48.84 37.55
CA PRO A 73 -10.56 49.77 37.40
C PRO A 73 -11.69 49.16 36.54
N THR A 74 -12.88 49.04 37.12
CA THR A 74 -14.12 48.68 36.43
C THR A 74 -14.83 49.92 35.91
N ARG A 75 -15.41 49.88 34.70
CA ARG A 75 -16.62 50.68 34.39
C ARG A 75 -17.48 50.00 33.34
N ALA A 76 -18.79 50.23 33.43
CA ALA A 76 -19.82 49.52 32.68
C ALA A 76 -20.75 50.50 31.91
N PRO A 77 -22.10 50.38 31.87
CA PRO A 77 -22.75 49.86 30.67
C PRO A 77 -23.93 50.72 30.12
N THR A 78 -24.23 50.55 28.82
CA THR A 78 -25.53 50.84 28.14
C THR A 78 -25.46 50.25 26.72
N SER A 79 -26.55 49.88 26.02
CA SER A 79 -27.96 49.63 26.38
C SER A 79 -28.62 48.79 25.26
N GLY A 80 -29.84 48.29 25.48
CA GLY A 80 -30.72 47.78 24.40
C GLY A 80 -31.29 48.92 23.51
N PRO A 81 -32.24 48.65 22.59
CA PRO A 81 -33.31 47.66 22.72
C PRO A 81 -33.46 46.67 21.54
N ALA A 82 -34.56 45.91 21.51
CA ALA A 82 -34.96 45.01 20.42
C ALA A 82 -36.41 45.29 19.98
N ILE A 83 -36.71 45.05 18.70
CA ILE A 83 -38.08 45.11 18.11
C ILE A 83 -38.27 43.87 17.19
N ALA A 84 -39.53 43.50 16.94
CA ALA A 84 -39.97 42.19 16.42
C ALA A 84 -39.88 42.02 14.88
N ALA A 85 -40.37 40.87 14.40
CA ALA A 85 -40.19 40.36 13.03
C ALA A 85 -41.40 40.59 12.10
N ALA A 86 -41.15 40.48 10.79
CA ALA A 86 -42.15 40.27 9.74
C ALA A 86 -41.57 39.36 8.63
N SER A 87 -42.44 38.73 7.84
CA SER A 87 -42.10 37.65 6.90
C SER A 87 -41.59 38.14 5.53
N GLY A 88 -40.71 37.36 4.90
CA GLY A 88 -40.30 37.54 3.49
C GLY A 88 -39.69 36.25 2.92
N SER A 89 -40.13 35.84 1.73
CA SER A 89 -39.72 34.58 1.09
C SER A 89 -38.45 34.73 0.24
N GLY A 90 -37.52 33.79 0.37
CA GLY A 90 -36.31 33.73 -0.48
C GLY A 90 -35.49 32.47 -0.20
N GLN A 91 -35.55 31.49 -1.10
CA GLN A 91 -34.76 30.25 -0.96
C GLN A 91 -33.30 30.49 -1.37
N ALA A 92 -32.40 30.47 -0.39
CA ALA A 92 -30.95 30.37 -0.61
C ALA A 92 -30.37 29.28 0.31
N VAL A 93 -30.64 28.01 -0.03
CA VAL A 93 -30.17 26.85 0.75
C VAL A 93 -28.66 26.66 0.56
N THR A 94 -27.85 27.38 1.34
CA THR A 94 -26.41 27.14 1.40
C THR A 94 -26.15 25.77 2.02
N ILE A 95 -25.90 24.75 1.18
CA ILE A 95 -25.55 23.41 1.63
C ILE A 95 -24.17 23.46 2.29
N ARG A 96 -24.16 23.67 3.61
CA ARG A 96 -22.96 23.51 4.44
C ARG A 96 -22.56 22.03 4.42
N VAL A 97 -21.52 21.70 3.64
CA VAL A 97 -20.89 20.37 3.66
C VAL A 97 -20.21 20.17 5.02
N VAL A 98 -20.96 19.62 5.97
CA VAL A 98 -20.46 19.27 7.30
C VAL A 98 -19.47 18.12 7.15
N ARG A 99 -18.17 18.43 7.26
CA ARG A 99 -17.11 17.42 7.36
C ARG A 99 -17.35 16.59 8.63
N GLN A 100 -17.85 15.37 8.47
CA GLN A 100 -17.97 14.39 9.55
C GLN A 100 -16.60 13.91 10.02
N TYR A 101 -15.94 14.70 10.87
CA TYR A 101 -14.98 14.14 11.80
C TYR A 101 -15.74 13.30 12.84
N ARG A 102 -15.15 12.17 13.24
CA ARG A 102 -15.83 11.10 14.01
C ARG A 102 -16.53 11.65 15.26
N ARG A 103 -17.83 11.34 15.42
CA ARG A 103 -18.45 11.32 16.76
C ARG A 103 -17.76 10.22 17.56
N VAL A 104 -17.17 10.58 18.71
CA VAL A 104 -16.78 9.61 19.74
C VAL A 104 -17.98 9.47 20.68
N ASN A 105 -18.44 8.24 20.95
CA ASN A 105 -19.56 8.03 21.87
C ASN A 105 -19.15 8.39 23.31
N SER A 106 -20.06 9.05 24.03
CA SER A 106 -19.77 9.89 25.20
C SER A 106 -19.62 9.14 26.53
N LYS A 107 -18.91 8.00 26.56
CA LYS A 107 -18.65 7.25 27.81
C LYS A 107 -17.17 6.85 27.92
N ARG A 108 -16.51 7.44 28.94
CA ARG A 108 -15.07 7.33 29.29
C ARG A 108 -14.08 7.89 28.27
N SER A 109 -13.91 9.21 28.29
CA SER A 109 -12.64 9.85 27.92
C SER A 109 -11.85 10.23 29.17
N THR A 110 -10.54 9.99 29.20
CA THR A 110 -9.64 10.44 30.27
C THR A 110 -9.28 11.93 30.19
N LEU A 111 -9.75 12.63 29.16
CA LEU A 111 -9.59 14.08 29.00
C LEU A 111 -10.61 14.83 29.87
N PRO A 112 -10.18 15.75 30.76
CA PRO A 112 -11.08 16.65 31.48
C PRO A 112 -12.03 17.41 30.55
N GLU A 113 -13.30 17.52 30.95
CA GLU A 113 -14.41 18.08 30.17
C GLU A 113 -14.12 19.48 29.57
N LYS A 114 -13.34 20.29 30.29
CA LYS A 114 -12.81 21.61 29.86
C LYS A 114 -11.99 21.62 28.55
N PHE A 115 -11.60 20.46 28.01
CA PHE A 115 -10.84 20.36 26.74
C PHE A 115 -11.69 19.94 25.52
N TRP A 116 -13.02 19.97 25.62
CA TRP A 116 -13.95 19.64 24.53
C TRP A 116 -14.53 20.87 23.81
N CYS A 117 -14.71 20.77 22.51
CA CYS A 117 -15.24 21.87 21.69
C CYS A 117 -16.77 21.95 21.72
N LYS A 118 -17.29 22.98 22.41
CA LYS A 118 -18.73 23.34 22.45
C LYS A 118 -19.43 23.45 21.09
N PHE A 119 -18.69 23.63 19.99
CA PHE A 119 -19.25 23.80 18.64
C PHE A 119 -19.28 22.52 17.79
N CYS A 120 -18.53 21.46 18.13
CA CYS A 120 -18.52 20.22 17.32
C CYS A 120 -18.19 18.93 18.08
N GLY A 121 -18.01 18.95 19.40
CA GLY A 121 -17.73 17.76 20.20
C GLY A 121 -16.32 17.16 19.99
N ALA A 122 -15.38 17.89 19.40
CA ALA A 122 -13.98 17.44 19.32
C ALA A 122 -13.25 17.64 20.67
N GLY A 123 -12.66 16.57 21.21
CA GLY A 123 -11.81 16.61 22.40
C GLY A 123 -10.33 16.85 22.06
N PHE A 124 -9.63 17.64 22.87
CA PHE A 124 -8.24 18.01 22.66
C PHE A 124 -7.34 17.66 23.85
N PRO A 125 -6.05 17.31 23.63
CA PRO A 125 -5.14 16.95 24.72
C PRO A 125 -4.67 18.15 25.57
N ARG A 126 -4.94 19.40 25.16
CA ARG A 126 -4.50 20.63 25.85
C ARG A 126 -5.45 21.80 25.58
N GLN A 127 -5.67 22.67 26.57
CA GLN A 127 -6.49 23.90 26.42
C GLN A 127 -6.08 24.76 25.22
N ASN A 128 -4.77 24.93 24.97
CA ASN A 128 -4.28 25.76 23.87
C ASN A 128 -4.55 25.16 22.48
N ALA A 129 -4.83 23.86 22.36
CA ALA A 129 -5.30 23.24 21.13
C ALA A 129 -6.81 23.47 20.96
N LEU A 130 -7.61 23.26 22.02
CA LEU A 130 -9.04 23.58 22.04
C LEU A 130 -9.27 25.06 21.67
N ASN A 131 -8.63 26.00 22.38
CA ASN A 131 -8.82 27.44 22.18
C ASN A 131 -8.38 27.92 20.79
N LYS A 132 -7.45 27.21 20.13
CA LYS A 132 -7.12 27.44 18.72
C LYS A 132 -8.24 26.94 17.80
N HIS A 133 -8.74 25.72 18.03
CA HIS A 133 -9.80 25.11 17.25
C HIS A 133 -11.16 25.84 17.39
N VAL A 134 -11.54 26.27 18.59
CA VAL A 134 -12.78 27.04 18.86
C VAL A 134 -12.81 28.33 18.04
N LYS A 135 -11.66 29.00 17.89
CA LYS A 135 -11.54 30.23 17.06
C LYS A 135 -11.75 29.99 15.56
N ILE A 136 -11.73 28.74 15.08
CA ILE A 136 -12.09 28.42 13.69
C ILE A 136 -13.60 28.53 13.51
N HIS A 137 -14.40 27.98 14.44
CA HIS A 137 -15.86 28.10 14.45
C HIS A 137 -16.33 29.56 14.62
N GLU A 138 -15.62 30.33 15.45
CA GLU A 138 -15.94 31.74 15.68
C GLU A 138 -15.43 32.70 14.58
N GLY A 139 -14.80 32.18 13.51
CA GLY A 139 -14.18 32.99 12.45
C GLY A 139 -12.98 33.85 12.90
N LYS A 140 -12.55 33.70 14.16
CA LYS A 140 -11.57 34.56 14.87
C LYS A 140 -10.17 33.95 14.94
N PHE A 141 -9.83 33.00 14.06
CA PHE A 141 -8.49 32.40 13.98
C PHE A 141 -7.44 33.32 13.33
N LYS A 142 -7.26 34.52 13.89
CA LYS A 142 -6.13 35.41 13.56
C LYS A 142 -4.92 35.01 14.43
N GLY A 143 -4.12 34.07 13.90
CA GLY A 143 -3.09 33.32 14.63
C GLY A 143 -1.87 34.11 15.11
N LYS A 144 -2.03 35.02 16.07
CA LYS A 144 -0.92 35.74 16.74
C LYS A 144 -0.09 34.84 17.68
N SER A 145 0.62 33.84 17.13
CA SER A 145 1.78 33.20 17.80
C SER A 145 2.68 32.42 16.83
N TYR A 146 3.09 33.08 15.75
CA TYR A 146 4.39 32.90 15.08
C TYR A 146 4.64 34.20 14.28
N LYS A 147 5.37 35.16 14.87
CA LYS A 147 5.66 36.44 14.21
C LYS A 147 6.75 36.25 13.14
N ASN A 148 6.30 36.08 11.90
CA ASN A 148 6.97 36.43 10.65
C ASN A 148 8.33 35.74 10.35
N LYS A 149 8.27 34.61 9.64
CA LYS A 149 9.06 34.34 8.43
C LYS A 149 8.25 33.39 7.52
N LYS A 150 8.48 33.44 6.20
CA LYS A 150 7.70 32.75 5.14
C LYS A 150 7.46 31.26 5.49
N GLY A 151 6.22 30.76 5.45
CA GLY A 151 5.95 29.35 5.84
C GLY A 151 4.51 28.83 5.83
N ALA A 152 3.55 29.52 5.19
CA ALA A 152 2.20 28.99 4.99
C ALA A 152 1.65 29.46 3.64
N TYR A 153 1.29 28.48 2.79
CA TYR A 153 1.01 28.69 1.38
C TYR A 153 -0.38 28.09 1.07
N PRO A 154 -1.47 28.87 1.22
CA PRO A 154 -2.83 28.42 0.96
C PRO A 154 -3.08 28.28 -0.55
N CYS A 155 -3.85 27.27 -0.95
CA CYS A 155 -4.30 27.13 -2.33
C CYS A 155 -5.42 28.14 -2.65
N PRO A 156 -5.35 28.86 -3.79
CA PRO A 156 -6.43 29.76 -4.20
C PRO A 156 -7.69 28.99 -4.67
N TYR A 157 -7.54 27.72 -5.05
CA TYR A 157 -8.61 26.89 -5.61
C TYR A 157 -9.25 25.93 -4.61
N CYS A 158 -8.61 25.63 -3.46
CA CYS A 158 -9.19 24.77 -2.44
C CYS A 158 -8.62 24.99 -1.03
N ASN A 159 -9.21 24.31 -0.04
CA ASN A 159 -8.88 24.45 1.39
C ASN A 159 -7.58 23.72 1.83
N VAL A 160 -6.60 23.54 0.93
CA VAL A 160 -5.28 22.99 1.25
C VAL A 160 -4.33 24.13 1.61
N VAL A 161 -3.51 23.94 2.65
CA VAL A 161 -2.45 24.88 3.03
C VAL A 161 -1.14 24.11 3.15
N SER A 162 -0.18 24.44 2.29
CA SER A 162 1.15 23.84 2.24
C SER A 162 2.15 24.59 3.12
N SER A 163 3.09 23.87 3.74
CA SER A 163 4.17 24.47 4.54
C SER A 163 5.23 25.20 3.69
N PHE A 164 5.32 24.86 2.39
CA PHE A 164 6.33 25.37 1.46
C PHE A 164 5.70 25.80 0.13
N SER A 165 6.30 26.79 -0.53
CA SER A 165 5.82 27.30 -1.82
C SER A 165 5.86 26.24 -2.91
N THR A 166 6.94 25.46 -2.95
CA THR A 166 7.11 24.31 -3.85
C THR A 166 5.99 23.29 -3.70
N ASN A 167 5.61 22.96 -2.46
CA ASN A 167 4.49 22.06 -2.18
C ASN A 167 3.13 22.67 -2.56
N LEU A 168 2.97 24.00 -2.52
CA LEU A 168 1.76 24.64 -3.06
C LEU A 168 1.74 24.58 -4.59
N SER A 169 2.80 25.03 -5.26
CA SER A 169 2.89 25.01 -6.72
C SER A 169 2.69 23.60 -7.28
N LYS A 170 3.30 22.60 -6.61
CA LYS A 170 3.09 21.18 -6.90
C LYS A 170 1.63 20.76 -6.72
N HIS A 171 1.01 21.06 -5.59
CA HIS A 171 -0.41 20.75 -5.35
C HIS A 171 -1.33 21.40 -6.40
N ILE A 172 -1.12 22.67 -6.75
CA ILE A 172 -1.88 23.35 -7.81
C ILE A 172 -1.71 22.60 -9.15
N LYS A 173 -0.48 22.28 -9.52
CA LYS A 173 -0.13 21.55 -10.75
C LYS A 173 -0.73 20.14 -10.82
N GLU A 174 -0.73 19.40 -9.71
CA GLU A 174 -1.30 18.04 -9.62
C GLU A 174 -2.83 18.03 -9.49
N THR A 175 -3.45 19.07 -8.91
CA THR A 175 -4.84 19.01 -8.40
C THR A 175 -5.81 19.99 -9.05
N HIS A 176 -5.32 21.03 -9.74
CA HIS A 176 -6.13 22.16 -10.24
C HIS A 176 -5.78 22.61 -11.67
N VAL A 177 -4.59 22.32 -12.19
CA VAL A 177 -4.25 22.55 -13.60
C VAL A 177 -4.91 21.49 -14.49
N VAL A 178 -5.39 21.91 -15.66
CA VAL A 178 -5.70 21.04 -16.81
C VAL A 178 -4.56 21.21 -17.81
N PRO A 179 -3.69 20.21 -17.99
CA PRO A 179 -2.75 20.23 -19.11
C PRO A 179 -3.51 19.96 -20.42
N SER A 180 -3.20 20.70 -21.48
CA SER A 180 -3.52 20.21 -22.84
C SER A 180 -2.54 19.09 -23.16
N GLN A 181 -3.05 17.93 -23.56
CA GLN A 181 -2.26 16.71 -23.73
C GLN A 181 -1.20 16.86 -24.82
N GLN A 182 -1.56 17.57 -25.89
CA GLN A 182 -0.71 17.93 -27.03
C GLN A 182 0.42 18.93 -26.67
N THR A 183 0.36 19.59 -25.52
CA THR A 183 1.34 20.63 -25.11
C THR A 183 2.01 20.32 -23.78
N MET A 184 1.98 19.07 -23.31
CA MET A 184 2.60 18.69 -22.04
C MET A 184 4.11 18.56 -22.17
N THR A 185 4.86 19.16 -21.26
CA THR A 185 6.29 18.85 -21.13
C THR A 185 6.49 17.43 -20.60
N LEU A 186 7.61 16.79 -20.95
CA LEU A 186 7.98 15.46 -20.44
C LEU A 186 8.00 15.41 -18.90
N ASN A 187 8.38 16.50 -18.23
CA ASN A 187 8.33 16.62 -16.77
C ASN A 187 6.90 16.68 -16.21
N GLU A 188 5.95 17.23 -16.97
CA GLU A 188 4.53 17.22 -16.61
C GLU A 188 3.92 15.83 -16.73
N MET A 189 4.24 15.10 -17.80
CA MET A 189 3.81 13.70 -17.96
C MET A 189 4.31 12.83 -16.79
N LYS A 190 5.58 13.01 -16.39
CA LYS A 190 6.21 12.30 -15.27
C LYS A 190 5.63 12.63 -13.89
N THR A 191 5.01 13.81 -13.71
CA THR A 191 4.58 14.30 -12.38
C THR A 191 3.09 14.40 -12.16
N ILE A 192 2.30 14.74 -13.18
CA ILE A 192 0.84 14.91 -13.07
C ILE A 192 0.17 13.56 -13.35
N ASN A 193 -0.72 13.09 -12.48
CA ASN A 193 -1.38 11.78 -12.65
C ASN A 193 -2.46 11.84 -13.76
N PRO A 194 -2.32 11.10 -14.89
CA PRO A 194 -3.30 11.11 -15.98
C PRO A 194 -4.68 10.60 -15.54
N LEU A 195 -4.76 9.77 -14.50
CA LEU A 195 -6.03 9.19 -14.02
C LEU A 195 -6.76 10.06 -12.99
N THR A 196 -6.10 11.09 -12.43
CA THR A 196 -6.69 11.84 -11.30
C THR A 196 -6.35 13.35 -11.25
N HIS A 197 -5.79 13.93 -12.32
CA HIS A 197 -5.56 15.37 -12.38
C HIS A 197 -6.87 16.16 -12.46
N ASN A 198 -6.77 17.48 -12.24
CA ASN A 198 -7.86 18.40 -11.94
C ASN A 198 -9.04 17.77 -11.16
N SER A 199 -8.96 17.88 -9.82
CA SER A 199 -9.99 17.41 -8.89
C SER A 199 -11.42 17.92 -9.16
N ALA A 200 -11.60 19.02 -9.90
CA ALA A 200 -12.90 19.52 -10.33
C ALA A 200 -13.46 18.80 -11.57
N LEU A 201 -12.61 18.32 -12.48
CA LEU A 201 -13.03 17.57 -13.68
C LEU A 201 -13.06 16.04 -13.45
N LYS A 202 -12.35 15.55 -12.43
CA LYS A 202 -12.20 14.12 -12.09
C LYS A 202 -13.53 13.32 -11.99
N ASN A 203 -14.66 13.98 -11.76
CA ASN A 203 -15.98 13.34 -11.76
C ASN A 203 -16.79 13.80 -12.97
N ARG A 204 -16.59 13.18 -14.14
CA ARG A 204 -17.34 13.45 -15.38
C ARG A 204 -17.32 14.91 -15.88
N GLY A 205 -16.19 15.60 -15.73
CA GLY A 205 -16.04 16.98 -16.21
C GLY A 205 -15.76 17.10 -17.71
N GLU A 206 -15.25 16.05 -18.35
CA GLU A 206 -14.74 16.10 -19.73
C GLU A 206 -15.70 15.47 -20.72
N ASP A 207 -15.74 15.98 -21.95
CA ASP A 207 -16.42 15.29 -23.04
C ASP A 207 -15.64 14.02 -23.47
N PRO A 208 -16.32 12.93 -23.87
CA PRO A 208 -15.72 11.82 -24.59
C PRO A 208 -15.09 12.30 -25.91
N LEU A 209 -14.01 11.65 -26.35
CA LEU A 209 -13.50 11.84 -27.71
C LEU A 209 -14.33 11.00 -28.69
N ASP A 210 -14.68 11.55 -29.85
CA ASP A 210 -15.42 10.84 -30.90
C ASP A 210 -14.46 9.97 -31.73
N PRO A 211 -14.62 8.63 -31.78
CA PRO A 211 -13.78 7.73 -32.58
C PRO A 211 -13.83 7.99 -34.10
N ASN A 212 -14.80 8.77 -34.59
CA ASN A 212 -14.92 9.13 -36.01
C ASN A 212 -14.17 10.43 -36.36
N ASN A 213 -13.56 11.09 -35.39
CA ASN A 213 -12.79 12.32 -35.60
C ASN A 213 -11.35 11.97 -36.03
N GLU A 214 -10.83 12.63 -37.07
CA GLU A 214 -9.47 12.45 -37.59
C GLU A 214 -8.39 12.64 -36.50
N GLN A 215 -8.64 13.51 -35.53
CA GLN A 215 -7.75 13.79 -34.40
C GLN A 215 -7.77 12.70 -33.30
N PHE A 216 -8.73 11.75 -33.34
CA PHE A 216 -8.96 10.78 -32.26
C PHE A 216 -7.72 9.95 -31.92
N GLU A 217 -7.08 9.35 -32.93
CA GLU A 217 -5.91 8.48 -32.72
C GLU A 217 -4.69 9.27 -32.24
N VAL A 218 -4.51 10.51 -32.73
CA VAL A 218 -3.45 11.41 -32.26
C VAL A 218 -3.65 11.79 -30.79
N ASP A 219 -4.88 12.08 -30.36
CA ASP A 219 -5.16 12.38 -28.95
C ASP A 219 -5.06 11.13 -28.04
N VAL A 220 -5.38 9.95 -28.58
CA VAL A 220 -5.15 8.64 -27.94
C VAL A 220 -3.66 8.40 -27.71
N GLU A 221 -2.80 8.67 -28.69
CA GLU A 221 -1.35 8.50 -28.59
C GLU A 221 -0.74 9.46 -27.56
N HIS A 222 -1.15 10.74 -27.54
CA HIS A 222 -0.73 11.69 -26.51
C HIS A 222 -1.15 11.26 -25.10
N MET A 223 -2.37 10.73 -24.92
CA MET A 223 -2.81 10.17 -23.65
C MET A 223 -1.99 8.94 -23.25
N LEU A 224 -1.70 8.04 -24.21
CA LEU A 224 -0.92 6.84 -23.98
C LEU A 224 0.52 7.17 -23.54
N GLU A 225 1.17 8.15 -24.18
CA GLU A 225 2.53 8.52 -23.83
C GLU A 225 2.62 9.21 -22.45
N TRP A 226 1.65 10.07 -22.10
CA TRP A 226 1.52 10.57 -20.74
C TRP A 226 1.34 9.43 -19.73
N VAL A 227 0.46 8.47 -20.03
CA VAL A 227 0.25 7.28 -19.19
C VAL A 227 1.53 6.47 -19.01
N LYS A 228 2.30 6.24 -20.09
CA LYS A 228 3.58 5.53 -20.07
C LYS A 228 4.62 6.23 -19.20
N GLU A 229 4.86 7.53 -19.39
CA GLU A 229 5.88 8.24 -18.62
C GLU A 229 5.50 8.46 -17.13
N PHE A 230 4.20 8.58 -16.83
CA PHE A 230 3.74 8.53 -15.45
C PHE A 230 3.95 7.14 -14.83
N ALA A 231 3.64 6.06 -15.55
CA ALA A 231 3.78 4.68 -15.11
C ALA A 231 5.25 4.28 -14.90
N ALA A 232 6.14 4.63 -15.84
CA ALA A 232 7.58 4.46 -15.71
C ALA A 232 8.13 5.24 -14.51
N THR A 233 7.60 6.45 -14.23
CA THR A 233 7.97 7.21 -13.04
C THR A 233 7.47 6.59 -11.74
N GLN A 234 6.29 5.93 -11.73
CA GLN A 234 5.88 5.16 -10.56
C GLN A 234 6.71 3.89 -10.37
N GLN A 235 7.10 3.23 -11.46
CA GLN A 235 7.99 2.06 -11.45
C GLN A 235 9.35 2.41 -10.83
N ARG A 236 10.03 3.46 -11.33
CA ARG A 236 11.28 3.99 -10.75
C ARG A 236 11.17 4.25 -9.23
N ARG A 237 10.02 4.72 -8.74
CA ARG A 237 9.74 4.96 -7.31
C ARG A 237 9.39 3.69 -6.50
N ILE A 238 9.14 2.58 -7.17
CA ILE A 238 8.97 1.25 -6.59
C ILE A 238 10.32 0.52 -6.58
N ASP A 239 11.12 0.67 -7.63
CA ASP A 239 12.49 0.12 -7.71
C ASP A 239 13.45 0.73 -6.67
N LEU A 240 13.24 1.98 -6.28
CA LEU A 240 13.94 2.60 -5.14
C LEU A 240 13.56 2.00 -3.75
N ARG A 241 12.64 1.03 -3.67
CA ARG A 241 12.32 0.37 -2.39
C ARG A 241 13.27 -0.79 -2.14
N PRO A 242 13.83 -0.91 -0.93
CA PRO A 242 14.51 -2.13 -0.52
C PRO A 242 13.47 -3.23 -0.23
N ALA A 243 13.96 -4.47 -0.24
CA ALA A 243 13.29 -5.60 0.40
C ALA A 243 14.17 -6.12 1.54
N SER A 244 13.60 -6.88 2.48
CA SER A 244 14.39 -7.61 3.47
C SER A 244 13.75 -8.91 3.93
N VAL A 245 14.60 -9.83 4.35
CA VAL A 245 14.22 -10.96 5.21
C VAL A 245 14.73 -10.64 6.61
N TYR A 246 13.96 -10.98 7.64
CA TYR A 246 14.37 -10.82 9.03
C TYR A 246 14.17 -12.12 9.82
N LEU A 247 15.10 -12.36 10.74
CA LEU A 247 14.97 -13.33 11.81
C LEU A 247 14.66 -12.59 13.10
N ALA A 248 13.55 -12.95 13.72
CA ALA A 248 13.11 -12.49 15.03
C ALA A 248 12.91 -13.69 15.96
N ALA A 249 12.66 -13.43 17.24
CA ALA A 249 12.22 -14.46 18.19
C ALA A 249 11.29 -13.85 19.25
N SER A 250 10.44 -14.69 19.84
CA SER A 250 9.91 -14.45 21.19
C SER A 250 10.69 -15.31 22.19
N LEU A 251 10.98 -14.76 23.36
CA LEU A 251 11.91 -15.34 24.34
C LEU A 251 11.23 -16.24 25.39
N GLY A 252 9.94 -16.56 25.20
CA GLY A 252 9.18 -17.42 26.10
C GLY A 252 8.93 -16.81 27.49
N PRO A 253 8.36 -17.61 28.42
CA PRO A 253 8.07 -17.18 29.79
C PRO A 253 9.30 -17.20 30.72
N ASN A 254 10.37 -17.90 30.35
CA ASN A 254 11.60 -18.04 31.15
C ASN A 254 12.48 -16.76 31.13
N PHE A 255 12.16 -15.79 30.28
CA PHE A 255 12.92 -14.55 30.13
C PHE A 255 12.39 -13.42 31.02
N ASP A 256 13.10 -13.11 32.13
CA ASP A 256 12.90 -11.83 32.86
C ASP A 256 13.90 -10.76 32.33
N PRO A 257 13.43 -9.66 31.70
CA PRO A 257 14.29 -8.57 31.24
C PRO A 257 15.05 -7.81 32.36
N LYS A 258 14.75 -8.06 33.64
CA LYS A 258 15.53 -7.53 34.78
C LYS A 258 16.79 -8.36 35.07
N ILE A 259 16.78 -9.64 34.71
CA ILE A 259 17.82 -10.62 35.05
C ILE A 259 18.63 -10.98 33.79
N HIS A 260 17.94 -11.19 32.67
CA HIS A 260 18.53 -11.70 31.44
C HIS A 260 18.74 -10.59 30.39
N LYS A 261 19.92 -10.56 29.78
CA LYS A 261 20.16 -9.78 28.55
C LYS A 261 19.59 -10.57 27.35
N PRO A 262 18.83 -9.96 26.43
CA PRO A 262 18.17 -10.70 25.35
C PRO A 262 19.11 -11.54 24.47
N PHE A 263 20.25 -10.98 24.04
CA PHE A 263 21.22 -11.71 23.22
C PHE A 263 21.86 -12.89 23.98
N GLU A 264 22.21 -12.71 25.25
CA GLU A 264 22.79 -13.78 26.09
C GLU A 264 21.80 -14.93 26.30
N PHE A 265 20.51 -14.61 26.48
CA PHE A 265 19.46 -15.61 26.61
C PHE A 265 19.31 -16.45 25.33
N VAL A 266 19.33 -15.81 24.16
CA VAL A 266 19.35 -16.49 22.85
C VAL A 266 20.64 -17.29 22.62
N ARG A 267 21.80 -16.77 23.04
CA ARG A 267 23.10 -17.45 22.99
C ARG A 267 23.14 -18.70 23.87
N ASN A 268 22.38 -18.73 24.96
CA ASN A 268 22.27 -19.88 25.86
C ASN A 268 21.27 -20.94 25.36
N GLY A 269 20.24 -20.57 24.60
CA GLY A 269 19.34 -21.51 23.91
C GLY A 269 18.28 -22.17 24.81
N ASP A 270 17.54 -21.36 25.59
CA ASP A 270 16.38 -21.84 26.38
C ASP A 270 15.27 -22.45 25.50
N GLU A 271 14.67 -23.56 25.93
CA GLU A 271 13.65 -24.31 25.17
C GLU A 271 12.39 -23.48 24.84
N GLY A 272 12.09 -22.45 25.65
CA GLY A 272 10.94 -21.55 25.45
C GLY A 272 11.11 -20.55 24.31
N ILE A 273 12.32 -20.40 23.76
CA ILE A 273 12.60 -19.47 22.66
C ILE A 273 11.95 -19.97 21.36
N ARG A 274 11.20 -19.09 20.70
CA ARG A 274 10.52 -19.39 19.43
C ARG A 274 10.90 -18.37 18.36
N PHE A 275 11.64 -18.83 17.36
CA PHE A 275 12.11 -18.03 16.23
C PHE A 275 10.97 -17.74 15.23
N TYR A 276 11.08 -16.63 14.50
CA TYR A 276 10.20 -16.29 13.39
C TYR A 276 11.02 -15.72 12.24
N ILE A 277 10.87 -16.33 11.07
CA ILE A 277 11.41 -15.86 9.80
C ILE A 277 10.29 -15.12 9.07
N GLY A 278 10.57 -13.94 8.51
CA GLY A 278 9.59 -13.21 7.72
C GLY A 278 10.20 -12.18 6.77
N PHE A 279 9.36 -11.65 5.88
CA PHE A 279 9.74 -10.76 4.78
C PHE A 279 9.06 -9.38 4.85
N ASP A 280 9.73 -8.35 4.30
CA ASP A 280 9.17 -7.03 4.01
C ASP A 280 9.58 -6.59 2.59
N SER A 281 8.61 -6.15 1.77
CA SER A 281 8.80 -5.66 0.40
C SER A 281 8.92 -4.12 0.28
N LYS A 282 9.12 -3.41 1.39
CA LYS A 282 9.07 -1.93 1.42
C LYS A 282 10.17 -1.30 2.26
N THR A 283 10.69 -2.04 3.23
CA THR A 283 11.59 -1.55 4.26
C THR A 283 12.60 -2.62 4.67
N ILE A 284 13.74 -2.20 5.20
CA ILE A 284 14.71 -3.08 5.84
C ILE A 284 14.32 -3.23 7.31
N GLY A 285 14.13 -4.46 7.78
CA GLY A 285 13.81 -4.78 9.17
C GLY A 285 12.43 -5.37 9.37
N LEU A 286 11.92 -5.25 10.60
CA LEU A 286 10.66 -5.88 11.03
C LEU A 286 9.45 -5.35 10.24
N ASN A 287 8.75 -6.23 9.54
CA ASN A 287 7.54 -5.89 8.82
C ASN A 287 6.47 -5.29 9.75
N ASN A 288 6.04 -4.06 9.44
CA ASN A 288 5.10 -3.27 10.24
C ASN A 288 3.72 -3.94 10.47
N HIS A 289 3.38 -5.04 9.77
CA HIS A 289 2.14 -5.78 10.06
C HIS A 289 2.08 -6.29 11.51
N HIS A 290 3.22 -6.65 12.12
CA HIS A 290 3.30 -7.07 13.52
C HIS A 290 2.82 -5.98 14.48
N LEU A 291 3.23 -4.73 14.23
CA LEU A 291 2.92 -3.57 15.07
C LEU A 291 1.50 -3.05 14.80
N CYS A 292 1.05 -3.10 13.54
CA CYS A 292 -0.29 -2.65 13.18
C CYS A 292 -1.38 -3.67 13.52
N TYR A 293 -1.13 -4.98 13.45
CA TYR A 293 -2.15 -6.04 13.60
C TYR A 293 -1.64 -7.19 14.51
N PRO A 294 -1.29 -6.92 15.78
CA PRO A 294 -0.66 -7.91 16.65
C PRO A 294 -1.51 -9.17 16.85
N ASP A 295 -2.85 -9.05 16.88
CA ASP A 295 -3.79 -10.16 17.10
C ASP A 295 -3.72 -11.29 16.06
N ILE A 296 -3.20 -11.02 14.86
CA ILE A 296 -3.09 -12.03 13.78
C ILE A 296 -1.65 -12.49 13.54
N SER A 297 -0.65 -11.68 13.87
CA SER A 297 0.78 -12.01 13.65
C SER A 297 1.36 -12.86 14.79
N PRO A 298 2.32 -13.78 14.56
CA PRO A 298 2.89 -14.61 15.63
C PRO A 298 3.58 -13.80 16.73
N LEU A 299 4.50 -12.90 16.38
CA LEU A 299 5.23 -12.07 17.37
C LEU A 299 4.30 -11.14 18.17
N GLY A 300 3.25 -10.61 17.53
CA GLY A 300 2.26 -9.77 18.19
C GLY A 300 1.25 -10.53 19.07
N LYS A 301 1.10 -11.85 18.87
CA LYS A 301 0.42 -12.74 19.82
C LYS A 301 1.32 -13.03 21.02
N ALA A 302 2.61 -13.26 20.80
CA ALA A 302 3.59 -13.50 21.86
C ALA A 302 3.73 -12.30 22.82
N ASP A 303 3.86 -11.08 22.28
CA ASP A 303 3.78 -9.81 23.03
C ASP A 303 2.48 -9.70 23.85
N LYS A 304 1.34 -10.09 23.26
CA LYS A 304 0.05 -10.10 23.95
C LYS A 304 -0.11 -11.16 25.03
N SER A 305 0.69 -12.22 25.02
CA SER A 305 0.86 -13.15 26.15
C SER A 305 1.93 -12.71 27.16
N GLY A 306 2.60 -11.57 26.93
CA GLY A 306 3.64 -11.02 27.82
C GLY A 306 5.06 -11.52 27.54
N GLU A 307 5.30 -12.27 26.46
CA GLU A 307 6.65 -12.67 26.05
C GLU A 307 7.41 -11.46 25.49
N THR A 308 8.70 -11.33 25.83
CA THR A 308 9.55 -10.34 25.16
C THR A 308 9.90 -10.83 23.75
N CYS A 309 9.74 -9.97 22.75
CA CYS A 309 10.14 -10.24 21.37
C CYS A 309 11.37 -9.41 20.96
N VAL A 310 12.23 -10.00 20.14
CA VAL A 310 13.46 -9.39 19.62
C VAL A 310 13.57 -9.59 18.11
N LEU A 311 14.14 -8.60 17.43
CA LEU A 311 14.73 -8.74 16.10
C LEU A 311 16.18 -9.17 16.29
N LEU A 312 16.63 -10.21 15.58
CA LEU A 312 17.93 -10.86 15.76
C LEU A 312 18.88 -10.67 14.58
N LYS A 313 18.35 -10.68 13.35
CA LYS A 313 19.12 -10.47 12.12
C LYS A 313 18.24 -9.93 11.00
N THR A 314 18.83 -9.16 10.09
CA THR A 314 18.19 -8.64 8.87
C THR A 314 19.09 -8.83 7.67
N TRP A 315 18.57 -9.44 6.61
CA TRP A 315 19.20 -9.52 5.30
C TRP A 315 18.52 -8.50 4.38
N GLY A 316 19.22 -7.40 4.09
CA GLY A 316 18.73 -6.31 3.24
C GLY A 316 19.05 -6.53 1.76
N PHE A 317 18.11 -6.15 0.89
CA PHE A 317 18.24 -6.20 -0.57
C PHE A 317 17.94 -4.79 -1.10
N GLU A 318 18.96 -4.08 -1.56
CA GLU A 318 18.88 -2.65 -1.91
C GLU A 318 19.13 -2.36 -3.39
N VAL A 319 20.04 -3.10 -4.02
CA VAL A 319 20.46 -2.99 -5.44
C VAL A 319 19.50 -3.77 -6.36
N GLY A 320 19.36 -3.34 -7.62
CA GLY A 320 18.50 -3.96 -8.63
C GLY A 320 17.07 -3.38 -8.68
N SER A 321 16.23 -3.90 -9.57
CA SER A 321 14.80 -3.58 -9.64
C SER A 321 14.05 -4.12 -8.43
N HIS A 322 12.82 -3.65 -8.22
CA HIS A 322 11.98 -4.15 -7.13
C HIS A 322 11.65 -5.65 -7.29
N VAL A 323 11.48 -6.13 -8.53
CA VAL A 323 11.12 -7.52 -8.81
C VAL A 323 12.30 -8.44 -8.46
N GLU A 324 13.52 -8.11 -8.89
CA GLU A 324 14.72 -8.89 -8.56
C GLU A 324 14.95 -8.95 -7.05
N LYS A 325 14.80 -7.82 -6.34
CA LYS A 325 14.93 -7.76 -4.88
C LYS A 325 13.87 -8.60 -4.16
N VAL A 326 12.61 -8.54 -4.62
CA VAL A 326 11.52 -9.35 -4.05
C VAL A 326 11.76 -10.84 -4.33
N ASN A 327 12.19 -11.22 -5.53
CA ASN A 327 12.47 -12.61 -5.86
C ASN A 327 13.65 -13.16 -5.03
N ALA A 328 14.77 -12.44 -4.94
CA ALA A 328 15.94 -12.86 -4.17
C ALA A 328 15.67 -12.96 -2.66
N SER A 329 14.90 -12.02 -2.10
CA SER A 329 14.49 -12.06 -0.69
C SER A 329 13.44 -13.14 -0.41
N ARG A 330 12.48 -13.39 -1.31
CA ARG A 330 11.54 -14.52 -1.19
C ARG A 330 12.23 -15.88 -1.35
N ALA A 331 13.26 -15.98 -2.20
CA ALA A 331 14.09 -17.17 -2.29
C ALA A 331 14.81 -17.46 -0.97
N LEU A 332 15.40 -16.42 -0.35
CA LEU A 332 16.04 -16.56 0.97
C LEU A 332 15.02 -16.91 2.06
N GLU A 333 13.88 -16.22 2.16
CA GLU A 333 12.82 -16.51 3.13
C GLU A 333 12.31 -17.96 3.00
N ALA A 334 11.98 -18.39 1.78
CA ALA A 334 11.48 -19.74 1.53
C ALA A 334 12.53 -20.81 1.84
N SER A 335 13.80 -20.57 1.52
CA SER A 335 14.92 -21.46 1.84
C SER A 335 15.14 -21.59 3.36
N LEU A 336 15.09 -20.46 4.09
CA LEU A 336 15.21 -20.44 5.55
C LEU A 336 14.02 -21.14 6.24
N ILE A 337 12.80 -20.95 5.74
CA ILE A 337 11.59 -21.60 6.28
C ILE A 337 11.59 -23.10 5.96
N GLU A 338 11.99 -23.51 4.76
CA GLU A 338 12.13 -24.92 4.39
C GLU A 338 13.16 -25.62 5.28
N PHE A 339 14.34 -25.01 5.42
CA PHE A 339 15.37 -25.46 6.35
C PHE A 339 14.79 -25.60 7.76
N ALA A 340 14.18 -24.55 8.32
CA ALA A 340 13.71 -24.52 9.71
C ALA A 340 12.63 -25.58 10.01
N LEU A 341 11.72 -25.82 9.07
CA LEU A 341 10.65 -26.81 9.22
C LEU A 341 11.17 -28.24 9.03
N THR A 342 12.12 -28.48 8.13
CA THR A 342 12.75 -29.80 7.97
C THR A 342 13.75 -30.11 9.09
N TYR A 343 14.51 -29.13 9.58
CA TYR A 343 15.46 -29.25 10.70
C TYR A 343 14.77 -29.71 12.01
N GLN A 344 13.54 -29.26 12.27
CA GLN A 344 12.76 -29.71 13.43
C GLN A 344 12.40 -31.22 13.41
N GLU A 345 12.57 -31.91 12.29
CA GLU A 345 12.40 -33.37 12.19
C GLU A 345 13.67 -34.16 12.61
N PHE A 346 14.82 -33.47 12.72
CA PHE A 346 16.14 -34.04 13.03
C PHE A 346 16.70 -33.45 14.34
N LYS A 347 17.74 -34.07 14.90
CA LYS A 347 18.55 -33.50 15.98
C LYS A 347 19.65 -32.59 15.42
N SER A 348 20.04 -31.55 16.14
CA SER A 348 21.21 -30.72 15.79
C SER A 348 22.53 -31.41 16.16
N HIS A 349 23.59 -31.15 15.40
CA HIS A 349 24.97 -31.54 15.74
C HIS A 349 25.45 -30.96 17.09
N ASP A 350 25.02 -29.75 17.44
CA ASP A 350 25.41 -29.07 18.69
C ASP A 350 24.45 -29.33 19.86
N GLY A 351 23.47 -30.21 19.66
CA GLY A 351 22.45 -30.55 20.65
C GLY A 351 21.37 -29.48 20.88
N ARG A 352 21.45 -28.30 20.25
CA ARG A 352 20.46 -27.22 20.45
C ARG A 352 19.18 -27.50 19.68
N GLU A 353 18.05 -27.35 20.37
CA GLU A 353 16.73 -27.39 19.73
C GLU A 353 16.26 -25.97 19.41
N CYS A 354 15.86 -25.71 18.16
CA CYS A 354 15.27 -24.42 17.76
C CYS A 354 13.79 -24.63 17.42
N ASN A 355 12.91 -23.94 18.14
CA ASN A 355 11.46 -23.97 17.91
C ASN A 355 11.04 -22.76 17.06
N PHE A 356 10.03 -22.91 16.20
CA PHE A 356 9.63 -21.86 15.24
C PHE A 356 8.13 -21.51 15.29
N HIS A 357 7.83 -20.23 15.08
CA HIS A 357 6.47 -19.69 14.88
C HIS A 357 5.95 -19.91 13.44
N ASN A 358 6.84 -20.15 12.47
CA ASN A 358 6.48 -20.50 11.10
C ASN A 358 5.91 -21.94 11.10
N GLN A 359 4.68 -22.13 10.57
CA GLN A 359 3.97 -23.41 10.53
C GLN A 359 3.61 -23.88 9.11
N HIS A 360 3.92 -23.06 8.10
CA HIS A 360 3.58 -23.30 6.71
C HIS A 360 4.84 -23.13 5.85
N ARG A 361 4.98 -23.97 4.82
CA ARG A 361 6.08 -23.89 3.85
C ARG A 361 5.66 -22.95 2.71
N GLU A 362 6.50 -21.98 2.37
CA GLU A 362 6.25 -21.04 1.25
C GLU A 362 6.52 -21.74 -0.11
N LEU A 363 5.79 -22.82 -0.41
CA LEU A 363 6.09 -23.74 -1.52
C LEU A 363 6.15 -23.06 -2.89
N VAL A 364 5.32 -22.03 -3.13
CA VAL A 364 5.33 -21.25 -4.37
C VAL A 364 6.69 -20.57 -4.53
N ALA A 365 7.11 -19.75 -3.57
CA ALA A 365 8.41 -19.08 -3.58
C ALA A 365 9.59 -20.08 -3.56
N PHE A 366 9.47 -21.19 -2.84
CA PHE A 366 10.51 -22.22 -2.78
C PHE A 366 10.80 -22.86 -4.15
N PHE A 367 9.78 -23.03 -5.01
CA PHE A 367 9.95 -23.61 -6.34
C PHE A 367 10.06 -22.59 -7.48
N GLU A 368 9.63 -21.34 -7.29
CA GLU A 368 9.65 -20.28 -8.32
C GLU A 368 10.78 -19.27 -8.14
N CYS A 369 11.21 -19.00 -6.90
CA CYS A 369 12.27 -18.03 -6.62
C CYS A 369 13.64 -18.70 -6.34
N CYS A 370 13.67 -19.90 -5.77
CA CYS A 370 14.94 -20.58 -5.46
C CYS A 370 15.49 -21.39 -6.65
N SER A 371 16.81 -21.29 -6.89
CA SER A 371 17.53 -22.19 -7.79
C SER A 371 17.42 -23.65 -7.31
N GLU A 372 17.70 -24.64 -8.18
CA GLU A 372 17.71 -26.04 -7.72
C GLU A 372 18.77 -26.25 -6.62
N GLU A 373 19.97 -25.70 -6.82
CA GLU A 373 21.05 -25.69 -5.83
C GLU A 373 20.57 -25.17 -4.47
N GLN A 374 19.96 -23.97 -4.41
CA GLN A 374 19.45 -23.39 -3.16
C GLN A 374 18.43 -24.32 -2.46
N ARG A 375 17.53 -24.96 -3.23
CA ARG A 375 16.56 -25.92 -2.69
C ARG A 375 17.25 -27.16 -2.11
N ARG A 376 18.24 -27.70 -2.84
CA ARG A 376 19.03 -28.88 -2.41
C ARG A 376 19.86 -28.55 -1.16
N THR A 377 20.66 -27.49 -1.18
CA THR A 377 21.50 -27.06 -0.04
C THR A 377 20.67 -26.80 1.23
N SER A 378 19.48 -26.21 1.09
CA SER A 378 18.57 -25.96 2.24
C SER A 378 18.10 -27.27 2.89
N LEU A 379 17.72 -28.26 2.09
CA LEU A 379 17.33 -29.58 2.57
C LEU A 379 18.54 -30.38 3.11
N GLU A 380 19.68 -30.36 2.40
CA GLU A 380 20.90 -31.05 2.79
C GLU A 380 21.41 -30.58 4.15
N LYS A 381 21.52 -29.27 4.39
CA LYS A 381 21.93 -28.74 5.70
C LYS A 381 20.95 -29.12 6.81
N ALA A 382 19.65 -29.16 6.51
CA ALA A 382 18.62 -29.51 7.48
C ALA A 382 18.66 -30.99 7.88
N VAL A 383 18.81 -31.93 6.94
CA VAL A 383 18.91 -33.37 7.25
C VAL A 383 20.26 -33.77 7.83
N LYS A 384 21.32 -32.99 7.57
CA LYS A 384 22.61 -33.05 8.29
C LYS A 384 22.51 -32.53 9.73
N GLY A 385 21.44 -31.82 10.12
CA GLY A 385 21.34 -31.23 11.46
C GLY A 385 22.36 -30.11 11.73
N VAL A 386 22.73 -29.35 10.69
CA VAL A 386 23.59 -28.16 10.82
C VAL A 386 22.90 -27.12 11.72
N PRO A 387 23.56 -26.49 12.71
CA PRO A 387 22.90 -25.54 13.61
C PRO A 387 22.23 -24.36 12.88
N PHE A 388 21.01 -24.01 13.29
CA PHE A 388 20.30 -22.87 12.69
C PHE A 388 20.94 -21.52 13.01
N ILE A 389 21.41 -21.32 14.24
CA ILE A 389 22.11 -20.09 14.67
C ILE A 389 23.51 -20.38 15.18
N CYS A 390 24.43 -19.46 14.91
CA CYS A 390 25.72 -19.36 15.59
C CYS A 390 25.82 -17.99 16.26
N CYS A 391 26.29 -17.95 17.50
CA CYS A 391 26.49 -16.73 18.28
C CYS A 391 27.96 -16.53 18.70
N GLN A 392 28.89 -17.17 17.98
CA GLN A 392 30.32 -16.92 18.10
C GLN A 392 30.71 -15.77 17.17
N GLU A 393 31.50 -14.82 17.67
CA GLU A 393 32.00 -13.72 16.87
C GLU A 393 33.06 -14.24 15.88
N ASP A 394 33.01 -13.71 14.66
CA ASP A 394 33.88 -13.99 13.50
C ASP A 394 34.13 -15.48 13.16
N CYS A 395 33.21 -16.35 13.59
CA CYS A 395 33.15 -17.77 13.25
C CYS A 395 32.71 -18.00 11.79
N GLN A 396 33.28 -19.02 11.15
CA GLN A 396 33.02 -19.42 9.76
C GLN A 396 32.34 -20.80 9.65
N CYS A 397 31.57 -21.21 10.67
CA CYS A 397 30.89 -22.50 10.66
C CYS A 397 29.73 -22.55 9.64
N GLU A 398 29.21 -23.74 9.33
CA GLU A 398 28.13 -23.89 8.34
C GLU A 398 26.76 -23.31 8.76
N ALA A 399 26.63 -22.79 9.98
CA ALA A 399 25.36 -22.38 10.58
C ALA A 399 24.61 -21.31 9.77
N ILE A 400 23.29 -21.44 9.73
CA ILE A 400 22.43 -20.68 8.79
C ILE A 400 22.40 -19.17 9.09
N ALA A 401 22.40 -18.78 10.37
CA ALA A 401 22.42 -17.38 10.78
C ALA A 401 23.46 -17.10 11.86
N HIS A 402 24.51 -16.36 11.50
CA HIS A 402 25.50 -15.84 12.44
C HIS A 402 24.97 -14.54 13.09
N LEU A 403 24.72 -14.58 14.40
CA LEU A 403 24.12 -13.50 15.17
C LEU A 403 25.19 -12.72 15.95
N LYS A 404 25.17 -11.39 15.85
CA LYS A 404 26.06 -10.48 16.60
C LYS A 404 25.28 -9.75 17.69
N SER A 405 25.91 -9.47 18.84
CA SER A 405 25.25 -8.84 20.00
C SER A 405 24.60 -7.48 19.66
N GLY A 406 25.23 -6.71 18.76
CA GLY A 406 24.72 -5.42 18.28
C GLY A 406 23.53 -5.50 17.30
N GLU A 407 23.22 -6.67 16.73
CA GLU A 407 22.03 -6.85 15.85
C GLU A 407 20.75 -7.13 16.67
N CYS A 408 20.90 -7.65 17.89
CA CYS A 408 19.80 -8.03 18.77
C CYS A 408 19.06 -6.80 19.34
N THR A 409 17.84 -6.54 18.87
CA THR A 409 17.07 -5.33 19.21
C THR A 409 15.66 -5.67 19.73
N PRO A 410 15.28 -5.22 20.95
CA PRO A 410 13.93 -5.44 21.48
C PRO A 410 12.83 -4.76 20.66
N ILE A 411 11.82 -5.53 20.27
CA ILE A 411 10.67 -5.06 19.49
C ILE A 411 9.70 -4.34 20.43
N LYS A 412 9.28 -3.12 20.08
CA LYS A 412 8.36 -2.30 20.87
C LYS A 412 6.99 -2.24 20.21
N PHE A 413 6.05 -3.04 20.69
CA PHE A 413 4.68 -3.04 20.20
C PHE A 413 3.89 -1.80 20.69
N PRO A 414 3.01 -1.22 19.85
CA PRO A 414 2.20 -0.08 20.26
C PRO A 414 1.05 -0.54 21.17
N LEU A 415 0.97 0.05 22.36
CA LEU A 415 -0.18 -0.11 23.27
C LEU A 415 -1.47 0.28 22.54
N LYS A 416 -2.40 -0.67 22.36
CA LYS A 416 -3.65 -0.46 21.61
C LYS A 416 -4.91 -0.69 22.46
N GLU A 417 -5.72 0.35 22.55
CA GLU A 417 -7.15 0.22 22.84
C GLU A 417 -7.86 -0.56 21.70
N LYS A 418 -8.88 -1.35 22.04
CA LYS A 418 -9.54 -2.25 21.09
C LYS A 418 -10.48 -1.51 20.13
N SER A 419 -10.05 -1.26 18.90
CA SER A 419 -10.91 -0.81 17.81
C SER A 419 -11.56 -2.01 17.10
N VAL A 420 -12.84 -2.30 17.39
CA VAL A 420 -13.61 -3.33 16.69
C VAL A 420 -14.02 -2.82 15.30
N VAL A 421 -13.73 -3.60 14.26
CA VAL A 421 -14.25 -3.43 12.89
C VAL A 421 -14.74 -4.79 12.44
N ASN A 422 -16.03 -4.90 12.08
CA ASN A 422 -16.63 -6.18 11.71
C ASN A 422 -16.19 -6.57 10.27
N PRO A 423 -15.61 -7.76 10.06
CA PRO A 423 -15.19 -8.24 8.74
C PRO A 423 -16.39 -8.73 7.91
N LEU A 424 -16.29 -8.66 6.58
CA LEU A 424 -17.32 -9.17 5.66
C LEU A 424 -17.31 -10.70 5.61
N SER A 425 -18.49 -11.33 5.64
CA SER A 425 -18.67 -12.79 5.68
C SER A 425 -18.50 -13.50 4.32
N ILE A 426 -17.39 -13.25 3.61
CA ILE A 426 -17.02 -14.07 2.45
C ILE A 426 -16.81 -15.52 2.91
N GLY A 427 -17.42 -16.48 2.23
CA GLY A 427 -17.27 -17.90 2.52
C GLY A 427 -15.82 -18.34 2.37
N SER A 428 -15.24 -18.87 3.45
CA SER A 428 -14.07 -19.74 3.34
C SER A 428 -14.56 -21.12 3.72
N ALA A 429 -14.42 -22.09 2.82
CA ALA A 429 -14.51 -23.49 3.21
C ALA A 429 -13.46 -23.73 4.30
N THR A 430 -13.90 -23.85 5.55
CA THR A 430 -13.05 -24.33 6.62
C THR A 430 -12.80 -25.81 6.36
N LYS A 431 -11.69 -26.12 5.67
CA LYS A 431 -11.00 -27.39 5.93
C LYS A 431 -10.90 -27.48 7.44
N THR A 432 -11.57 -28.46 8.03
CA THR A 432 -11.59 -28.66 9.47
C THR A 432 -10.15 -28.68 9.96
N SER A 433 -9.78 -27.71 10.80
CA SER A 433 -8.53 -27.81 11.52
C SER A 433 -8.67 -29.00 12.45
N SER A 434 -8.11 -30.13 12.01
CA SER A 434 -7.95 -31.29 12.86
C SER A 434 -7.28 -30.79 14.13
N LYS A 435 -7.96 -30.99 15.26
CA LYS A 435 -7.36 -30.75 16.58
C LYS A 435 -6.28 -31.81 16.75
N THR A 436 -5.10 -31.54 16.21
CA THR A 436 -3.93 -32.40 16.33
C THR A 436 -3.72 -32.63 17.81
N LYS A 437 -3.73 -33.91 18.18
CA LYS A 437 -3.81 -34.34 19.57
C LYS A 437 -2.56 -33.87 20.33
N VAL A 438 -2.78 -33.53 21.59
CA VAL A 438 -1.80 -33.35 22.69
C VAL A 438 -0.40 -33.87 22.36
N ASP A 439 0.60 -33.01 22.54
CA ASP A 439 2.00 -33.19 22.14
C ASP A 439 2.60 -34.56 22.54
N LYS A 440 2.49 -35.52 21.62
CA LYS A 440 3.44 -36.63 21.57
C LYS A 440 4.77 -36.05 21.09
N LYS A 441 5.80 -36.01 21.95
CA LYS A 441 7.17 -35.68 21.53
C LYS A 441 7.53 -36.52 20.30
N ILE A 442 7.62 -35.88 19.14
CA ILE A 442 7.98 -36.53 17.88
C ILE A 442 9.42 -37.02 18.04
N LYS A 443 9.66 -38.30 17.79
CA LYS A 443 11.00 -38.90 17.89
C LYS A 443 11.85 -38.37 16.73
N LYS A 444 12.58 -37.27 16.98
CA LYS A 444 13.51 -36.66 16.03
C LYS A 444 14.52 -37.68 15.52
N ASN A 445 14.75 -37.65 14.22
CA ASN A 445 15.72 -38.48 13.53
C ASN A 445 17.16 -38.09 13.94
N SER A 446 18.09 -39.05 13.87
CA SER A 446 19.51 -38.72 13.89
C SER A 446 19.90 -37.99 12.59
N PRO A 447 20.89 -37.08 12.62
CA PRO A 447 21.50 -36.52 11.41
C PRO A 447 21.88 -37.59 10.38
N LEU A 448 21.63 -37.31 9.11
CA LEU A 448 22.16 -38.10 8.00
C LEU A 448 23.62 -37.69 7.75
N VAL A 449 24.50 -38.68 7.64
CA VAL A 449 25.96 -38.46 7.53
C VAL A 449 26.50 -38.95 6.18
N THR A 450 25.98 -40.04 5.61
CA THR A 450 26.50 -40.53 4.32
C THR A 450 25.94 -39.70 3.15
N PRO A 451 26.76 -39.34 2.15
CA PRO A 451 26.28 -38.60 0.97
C PRO A 451 25.16 -39.31 0.20
N ALA A 452 25.12 -40.65 0.24
CA ALA A 452 24.08 -41.45 -0.40
C ALA A 452 22.71 -41.29 0.29
N GLU A 453 22.64 -41.44 1.62
CA GLU A 453 21.40 -41.25 2.38
C GLU A 453 20.89 -39.82 2.29
N ILE A 454 21.80 -38.84 2.41
CA ILE A 454 21.50 -37.41 2.28
C ILE A 454 20.86 -37.14 0.90
N LYS A 455 21.47 -37.62 -0.19
CA LYS A 455 20.94 -37.42 -1.54
C LYS A 455 19.55 -38.05 -1.70
N VAL A 456 19.37 -39.30 -1.25
CA VAL A 456 18.10 -40.02 -1.36
C VAL A 456 16.97 -39.31 -0.59
N GLU A 457 17.23 -38.84 0.63
CA GLU A 457 16.24 -38.11 1.42
C GLU A 457 15.91 -36.73 0.82
N VAL A 458 16.90 -36.03 0.26
CA VAL A 458 16.71 -34.74 -0.42
C VAL A 458 15.88 -34.90 -1.69
N ASP A 459 16.21 -35.87 -2.56
CA ASP A 459 15.43 -36.16 -3.76
C ASP A 459 13.99 -36.61 -3.42
N ARG A 460 13.82 -37.41 -2.36
CA ARG A 460 12.50 -37.80 -1.83
C ARG A 460 11.69 -36.59 -1.35
N ARG A 461 12.32 -35.68 -0.60
CA ARG A 461 11.67 -34.45 -0.10
C ARG A 461 11.31 -33.49 -1.24
N LEU A 462 12.20 -33.26 -2.21
CA LEU A 462 11.88 -32.41 -3.36
C LEU A 462 10.68 -32.94 -4.14
N LYS A 463 10.58 -34.27 -4.34
CA LYS A 463 9.43 -34.90 -5.00
C LYS A 463 8.13 -34.73 -4.20
N ASP A 464 8.17 -34.95 -2.89
CA ASP A 464 7.02 -34.76 -1.98
C ASP A 464 6.55 -33.30 -1.93
N LEU A 465 7.46 -32.34 -1.73
CA LEU A 465 7.16 -30.91 -1.71
C LEU A 465 6.62 -30.39 -3.05
N GLN A 466 7.18 -30.86 -4.18
CA GLN A 466 6.69 -30.51 -5.52
C GLN A 466 5.29 -31.10 -5.79
N GLU A 467 5.01 -32.30 -5.28
CA GLU A 467 3.69 -32.92 -5.42
C GLU A 467 2.64 -32.21 -4.53
N ARG A 468 2.99 -31.86 -3.29
CA ARG A 468 2.14 -31.00 -2.44
C ARG A 468 1.82 -29.66 -3.09
N ARG A 469 2.78 -29.05 -3.80
CA ARG A 469 2.54 -27.82 -4.59
C ARG A 469 1.53 -28.05 -5.73
N ARG A 470 1.56 -29.19 -6.43
CA ARG A 470 0.55 -29.52 -7.47
C ARG A 470 -0.84 -29.75 -6.89
N GLN A 471 -0.93 -30.27 -5.67
CA GLN A 471 -2.17 -30.60 -4.99
C GLN A 471 -2.82 -29.39 -4.27
N ASP A 472 -2.21 -28.20 -4.34
CA ASP A 472 -2.81 -26.98 -3.80
C ASP A 472 -3.84 -26.38 -4.77
N PRO A 473 -5.12 -26.23 -4.40
CA PRO A 473 -6.16 -25.69 -5.28
C PRO A 473 -6.08 -24.17 -5.52
N ASP A 474 -5.12 -23.43 -4.96
CA ASP A 474 -4.97 -21.98 -5.15
C ASP A 474 -4.43 -21.54 -6.55
N HIS A 475 -4.61 -22.38 -7.59
CA HIS A 475 -4.19 -22.11 -8.98
C HIS A 475 -5.28 -21.50 -9.90
N GLU A 476 -6.54 -21.40 -9.45
CA GLU A 476 -7.56 -20.66 -10.21
C GLU A 476 -7.47 -19.16 -9.92
N HIS A 477 -6.97 -18.40 -10.90
CA HIS A 477 -6.92 -16.94 -10.86
C HIS A 477 -8.04 -16.32 -11.68
N HIS A 478 -8.53 -15.16 -11.26
CA HIS A 478 -9.61 -14.46 -11.95
C HIS A 478 -9.61 -12.96 -11.66
N VAL A 479 -10.22 -12.19 -12.57
CA VAL A 479 -10.59 -10.78 -12.36
C VAL A 479 -12.11 -10.68 -12.31
N TYR A 480 -12.65 -9.92 -11.36
CA TYR A 480 -14.10 -9.73 -11.17
C TYR A 480 -14.47 -8.26 -11.17
N ILE A 481 -15.75 -8.00 -11.48
CA ILE A 481 -16.37 -6.68 -11.38
C ILE A 481 -17.55 -6.75 -10.41
N THR A 482 -17.52 -5.90 -9.40
CA THR A 482 -18.51 -5.81 -8.33
C THR A 482 -19.15 -4.43 -8.33
N ILE A 483 -20.48 -4.34 -8.42
CA ILE A 483 -21.22 -3.10 -8.22
C ILE A 483 -21.61 -2.93 -6.75
N LEU A 484 -21.71 -1.67 -6.31
CA LEU A 484 -22.29 -1.30 -5.03
C LEU A 484 -23.43 -0.31 -5.27
N ALA A 485 -24.66 -0.79 -5.10
CA ALA A 485 -25.89 0.00 -5.24
C ALA A 485 -26.42 0.38 -3.87
N ARG A 486 -26.67 1.67 -3.62
CA ARG A 486 -27.00 2.15 -2.26
C ARG A 486 -28.45 1.87 -1.90
N LYS A 487 -28.70 1.19 -0.77
CA LYS A 487 -30.04 0.66 -0.42
C LYS A 487 -31.14 1.73 -0.38
N ARG A 488 -30.85 2.91 0.16
CA ARG A 488 -31.80 4.04 0.23
C ARG A 488 -32.25 4.55 -1.15
N ASP A 489 -31.42 4.37 -2.19
CA ASP A 489 -31.68 4.86 -3.54
C ASP A 489 -32.55 3.83 -4.33
N PHE A 490 -32.76 2.64 -3.75
CA PHE A 490 -33.58 1.51 -4.26
C PHE A 490 -34.58 1.01 -3.18
N PRO A 491 -35.53 1.84 -2.73
CA PRO A 491 -36.46 1.49 -1.66
C PRO A 491 -37.38 0.31 -2.05
N GLY A 492 -37.70 -0.54 -1.07
CA GLY A 492 -38.63 -1.67 -1.23
C GLY A 492 -38.03 -2.95 -1.83
N LEU A 493 -36.90 -2.88 -2.54
CA LEU A 493 -36.22 -4.05 -3.11
C LEU A 493 -35.56 -4.90 -2.01
N ARG A 494 -35.54 -6.24 -2.20
CA ARG A 494 -35.16 -7.19 -1.14
C ARG A 494 -33.91 -8.02 -1.43
N THR A 495 -33.51 -8.18 -2.69
CA THR A 495 -32.32 -8.93 -3.10
C THR A 495 -31.41 -8.09 -4.00
N ALA A 496 -30.13 -8.43 -4.07
CA ALA A 496 -29.24 -7.83 -5.06
C ALA A 496 -29.70 -8.06 -6.51
N ARG A 497 -30.45 -9.13 -6.79
CA ARG A 497 -30.99 -9.44 -8.12
C ARG A 497 -32.09 -8.47 -8.54
N ASP A 498 -32.99 -8.11 -7.63
CA ASP A 498 -34.04 -7.11 -7.87
C ASP A 498 -33.40 -5.77 -8.23
N VAL A 499 -32.34 -5.40 -7.49
CA VAL A 499 -31.59 -4.15 -7.66
C VAL A 499 -30.85 -4.13 -8.99
N CYS A 500 -30.17 -5.22 -9.37
CA CYS A 500 -29.57 -5.35 -10.70
C CYS A 500 -30.63 -5.24 -11.81
N SER A 501 -31.82 -5.80 -11.61
CA SER A 501 -32.93 -5.74 -12.58
C SER A 501 -33.50 -4.32 -12.70
N ALA A 502 -33.67 -3.61 -11.58
CA ALA A 502 -34.11 -2.21 -11.54
C ALA A 502 -33.10 -1.27 -12.23
N ILE A 503 -31.79 -1.50 -12.05
CA ILE A 503 -30.72 -0.81 -12.77
C ILE A 503 -30.80 -1.11 -14.28
N ASN A 504 -30.88 -2.40 -14.66
CA ASN A 504 -30.95 -2.84 -16.06
C ASN A 504 -32.18 -2.29 -16.82
N ASN A 505 -33.28 -2.04 -16.10
CA ASN A 505 -34.52 -1.52 -16.67
C ASN A 505 -34.61 0.02 -16.60
N GLY A 506 -33.53 0.71 -16.24
CA GLY A 506 -33.43 2.18 -16.29
C GLY A 506 -34.21 2.95 -15.22
N GLY A 507 -34.84 2.27 -14.26
CA GLY A 507 -35.82 2.86 -13.33
C GLY A 507 -35.29 3.96 -12.40
N HIS A 508 -33.96 4.13 -12.32
CA HIS A 508 -33.31 5.08 -11.41
C HIS A 508 -32.15 5.83 -12.08
N ALA A 509 -32.39 6.48 -13.23
CA ALA A 509 -31.38 7.16 -14.04
C ALA A 509 -30.51 8.22 -13.29
N GLN A 510 -31.00 8.76 -12.16
CA GLN A 510 -30.24 9.70 -11.32
C GLN A 510 -29.33 9.02 -10.27
N ALA A 511 -29.39 7.69 -10.11
CA ALA A 511 -28.59 6.97 -9.15
C ALA A 511 -27.11 6.88 -9.60
N VAL A 512 -26.19 7.11 -8.66
CA VAL A 512 -24.76 6.87 -8.87
C VAL A 512 -24.43 5.47 -8.33
N ILE A 513 -24.24 4.53 -9.25
CA ILE A 513 -23.83 3.16 -8.93
C ILE A 513 -22.31 3.14 -8.82
N LEU A 514 -21.80 2.69 -7.69
CA LEU A 514 -20.35 2.52 -7.52
C LEU A 514 -19.94 1.16 -8.10
N TYR A 515 -18.72 1.02 -8.60
CA TYR A 515 -18.18 -0.29 -8.96
C TYR A 515 -16.70 -0.44 -8.58
N TYR A 516 -16.27 -1.69 -8.44
CA TYR A 516 -14.91 -2.09 -8.09
C TYR A 516 -14.46 -3.20 -9.04
N VAL A 517 -13.28 -3.05 -9.62
CA VAL A 517 -12.57 -4.13 -10.34
C VAL A 517 -11.48 -4.68 -9.42
N GLY A 518 -11.26 -5.99 -9.42
CA GLY A 518 -10.12 -6.57 -8.73
C GLY A 518 -9.85 -8.03 -9.09
N LYS A 519 -8.64 -8.50 -8.80
CA LYS A 519 -8.25 -9.92 -8.96
C LYS A 519 -8.42 -10.75 -7.69
N GLY A 520 -8.43 -12.07 -7.85
CA GLY A 520 -8.51 -13.04 -6.77
C GLY A 520 -7.92 -14.40 -7.10
N GLU A 521 -7.92 -15.26 -6.09
CA GLU A 521 -7.70 -16.71 -6.18
C GLU A 521 -8.98 -17.40 -5.67
N ARG A 522 -9.50 -18.37 -6.44
CA ARG A 522 -10.80 -19.09 -6.26
C ARG A 522 -12.06 -18.23 -6.45
N ASP A 523 -13.11 -18.85 -6.99
CA ASP A 523 -14.40 -18.20 -7.30
C ASP A 523 -14.96 -17.30 -6.17
N GLY A 524 -15.34 -16.07 -6.54
CA GLY A 524 -15.87 -15.04 -5.65
C GLY A 524 -14.97 -13.80 -5.51
N MET A 525 -15.18 -13.00 -4.46
CA MET A 525 -14.31 -11.86 -4.12
C MET A 525 -13.11 -12.31 -3.28
N ASN A 526 -11.94 -11.70 -3.50
CA ASN A 526 -10.70 -12.07 -2.82
C ASN A 526 -10.81 -12.00 -1.27
N LYS A 527 -10.30 -13.04 -0.59
CA LYS A 527 -10.29 -13.19 0.87
C LYS A 527 -9.77 -11.95 1.62
N TYR A 528 -8.88 -11.14 1.03
CA TYR A 528 -8.38 -9.92 1.67
C TYR A 528 -9.51 -8.91 2.02
N HIS A 529 -10.63 -8.89 1.28
CA HIS A 529 -11.79 -8.06 1.60
C HIS A 529 -12.43 -8.42 2.96
N LYS A 530 -12.35 -9.70 3.36
CA LYS A 530 -12.79 -10.21 4.67
C LYS A 530 -11.76 -9.94 5.75
N HIS A 531 -10.49 -10.27 5.50
CA HIS A 531 -9.45 -10.22 6.54
C HIS A 531 -8.88 -8.82 6.77
N ARG A 532 -8.95 -7.92 5.78
CA ARG A 532 -8.40 -6.55 5.79
C ARG A 532 -9.39 -5.52 5.20
N PRO A 533 -10.60 -5.39 5.79
CA PRO A 533 -11.59 -4.43 5.34
C PRO A 533 -11.13 -2.97 5.52
N ASP A 534 -10.12 -2.75 6.39
CA ASP A 534 -9.46 -1.47 6.62
C ASP A 534 -8.66 -0.95 5.41
N LEU A 535 -8.16 -1.85 4.56
CA LEU A 535 -7.43 -1.48 3.34
C LEU A 535 -8.31 -1.46 2.10
N SER A 536 -9.32 -2.32 1.99
CA SER A 536 -10.13 -2.44 0.78
C SER A 536 -11.16 -1.33 0.60
N ALA A 537 -11.17 -0.66 -0.56
CA ALA A 537 -12.15 0.37 -0.91
C ALA A 537 -13.61 -0.15 -0.91
N VAL A 538 -13.85 -1.31 -1.54
CA VAL A 538 -15.17 -1.97 -1.56
C VAL A 538 -15.60 -2.40 -0.15
N ALA A 539 -14.70 -2.94 0.67
CA ALA A 539 -15.06 -3.31 2.03
C ALA A 539 -15.37 -2.09 2.92
N LYS A 540 -14.54 -1.04 2.90
CA LYS A 540 -14.81 0.24 3.60
C LYS A 540 -16.21 0.79 3.31
N LYS A 541 -16.69 0.66 2.06
CA LYS A 541 -18.04 1.08 1.64
C LYS A 541 -19.13 0.11 2.13
N ALA A 542 -18.89 -1.19 2.00
CA ALA A 542 -19.82 -2.25 2.40
C ALA A 542 -20.03 -2.33 3.93
N SER A 543 -19.01 -2.09 4.74
CA SER A 543 -19.02 -2.22 6.21
C SER A 543 -20.08 -1.38 6.93
N GLY A 544 -20.69 -0.38 6.27
CA GLY A 544 -21.81 0.39 6.81
C GLY A 544 -23.18 -0.27 6.65
N GLY A 545 -23.30 -1.37 5.91
CA GLY A 545 -24.60 -2.01 5.58
C GLY A 545 -25.46 -1.26 4.54
N ASP A 546 -25.11 0.02 4.28
CA ASP A 546 -25.76 1.01 3.39
C ASP A 546 -25.90 0.60 1.91
N TYR A 547 -25.20 -0.46 1.47
CA TYR A 547 -25.09 -0.88 0.08
C TYR A 547 -25.49 -2.35 -0.11
N TRP A 548 -26.13 -2.65 -1.24
CA TRP A 548 -26.07 -3.94 -1.89
C TRP A 548 -24.70 -4.06 -2.57
N VAL A 549 -24.04 -5.21 -2.47
CA VAL A 549 -22.72 -5.46 -3.05
C VAL A 549 -22.81 -6.72 -3.90
N THR A 550 -22.65 -6.57 -5.21
CA THR A 550 -23.03 -7.62 -6.17
C THR A 550 -21.93 -7.82 -7.20
N GLN A 551 -21.39 -9.03 -7.26
CA GLN A 551 -20.45 -9.42 -8.32
C GLN A 551 -21.25 -9.76 -9.58
N ILE A 552 -20.95 -9.08 -10.68
CA ILE A 552 -21.71 -9.12 -11.95
C ILE A 552 -20.90 -9.71 -13.12
N ALA A 553 -19.59 -9.86 -12.95
CA ALA A 553 -18.72 -10.52 -13.91
C ALA A 553 -17.54 -11.19 -13.19
N THR A 554 -17.09 -12.31 -13.77
CA THR A 554 -15.89 -13.06 -13.40
C THR A 554 -15.21 -13.50 -14.69
N PHE A 555 -13.92 -13.22 -14.81
CA PHE A 555 -13.09 -13.59 -15.95
C PHE A 555 -11.97 -14.51 -15.44
N LYS A 556 -11.98 -15.80 -15.79
CA LYS A 556 -10.92 -16.74 -15.37
C LYS A 556 -9.64 -16.49 -16.20
N CYS A 557 -8.49 -16.56 -15.53
CA CYS A 557 -7.16 -16.30 -16.06
C CYS A 557 -6.27 -17.53 -15.89
N SER A 558 -5.35 -17.78 -16.82
CA SER A 558 -4.47 -18.96 -16.81
C SER A 558 -3.28 -18.87 -15.84
N SER A 559 -3.01 -17.68 -15.30
CA SER A 559 -1.96 -17.45 -14.28
C SER A 559 -2.26 -16.19 -13.49
N LEU A 560 -1.55 -15.99 -12.37
CA LEU A 560 -1.59 -14.75 -11.61
C LEU A 560 -1.19 -13.55 -12.47
N GLU A 561 -0.14 -13.67 -13.30
CA GLU A 561 0.33 -12.58 -14.15
C GLU A 561 -0.72 -12.12 -15.16
N GLU A 562 -1.45 -13.06 -15.79
CA GLU A 562 -2.53 -12.70 -16.72
C GLU A 562 -3.71 -12.04 -15.99
N ALA A 563 -3.97 -12.42 -14.74
CA ALA A 563 -4.93 -11.71 -13.89
C ALA A 563 -4.42 -10.31 -13.48
N GLU A 564 -3.12 -10.11 -13.25
CA GLU A 564 -2.54 -8.79 -12.99
C GLU A 564 -2.62 -7.87 -14.22
N LYS A 565 -2.26 -8.39 -15.40
CA LYS A 565 -2.37 -7.68 -16.69
C LYS A 565 -3.82 -7.28 -16.95
N LEU A 566 -4.76 -8.22 -16.85
CA LEU A 566 -6.19 -7.94 -17.07
C LEU A 566 -6.76 -6.93 -16.05
N GLU A 567 -6.38 -7.03 -14.77
CA GLU A 567 -6.74 -6.04 -13.74
C GLU A 567 -6.20 -4.65 -14.10
N ALA A 568 -4.95 -4.53 -14.54
CA ALA A 568 -4.35 -3.27 -14.99
C ALA A 568 -5.05 -2.71 -16.24
N LYS A 569 -5.30 -3.57 -17.24
CA LYS A 569 -5.94 -3.24 -18.52
C LYS A 569 -7.34 -2.66 -18.30
N LEU A 570 -8.17 -3.36 -17.52
CA LEU A 570 -9.51 -2.90 -17.15
C LEU A 570 -9.47 -1.64 -16.28
N LEU A 571 -8.53 -1.51 -15.33
CA LEU A 571 -8.43 -0.32 -14.48
C LEU A 571 -7.98 0.93 -15.21
N MET A 572 -7.02 0.84 -16.14
CA MET A 572 -6.59 1.96 -16.98
C MET A 572 -7.79 2.54 -17.73
N TYR A 573 -8.48 1.68 -18.46
CA TYR A 573 -9.72 1.98 -19.17
C TYR A 573 -10.79 2.60 -18.23
N CYS A 574 -11.12 1.92 -17.12
CA CYS A 574 -12.17 2.34 -16.19
C CYS A 574 -11.91 3.71 -15.53
N LEU A 575 -10.65 4.01 -15.19
CA LEU A 575 -10.26 5.25 -14.52
C LEU A 575 -10.17 6.45 -15.48
N LEU A 576 -9.84 6.21 -16.75
CA LEU A 576 -10.00 7.22 -17.82
C LEU A 576 -11.49 7.48 -18.10
N GLN A 577 -12.30 6.42 -18.27
CA GLN A 577 -13.74 6.50 -18.50
C GLN A 577 -14.47 7.35 -17.46
N ALA A 578 -14.10 7.23 -16.18
CA ALA A 578 -14.73 7.94 -15.07
C ALA A 578 -14.59 9.48 -15.14
N ARG A 579 -13.62 10.00 -15.90
CA ARG A 579 -13.43 11.43 -16.17
C ARG A 579 -14.45 11.97 -17.19
N LYS A 580 -15.06 11.09 -17.99
CA LYS A 580 -15.95 11.46 -19.11
C LYS A 580 -17.41 11.64 -18.68
N LYS A 581 -18.06 12.65 -19.27
CA LYS A 581 -19.51 12.89 -19.26
C LYS A 581 -20.22 11.70 -19.87
N MET A 582 -21.30 11.24 -19.23
CA MET A 582 -22.07 10.08 -19.66
C MET A 582 -23.55 10.40 -19.69
N THR A 583 -24.24 9.78 -20.65
CA THR A 583 -25.70 9.70 -20.70
C THR A 583 -26.17 8.45 -19.94
N GLY A 584 -27.34 8.52 -19.31
CA GLY A 584 -27.90 7.41 -18.54
C GLY A 584 -27.25 7.18 -17.17
N THR A 585 -27.16 5.91 -16.75
CA THR A 585 -26.80 5.51 -15.37
C THR A 585 -25.32 5.75 -15.07
N ASN A 586 -25.05 6.43 -13.96
CA ASN A 586 -23.70 6.84 -13.56
C ASN A 586 -22.94 5.72 -12.84
N PHE A 587 -22.12 4.95 -13.57
CA PHE A 587 -21.21 3.95 -13.02
C PHE A 587 -19.84 4.55 -12.66
N ASN A 588 -19.52 4.69 -11.37
CA ASN A 588 -18.29 5.33 -10.89
C ASN A 588 -17.34 4.33 -10.19
N PRO A 589 -16.05 4.23 -10.57
CA PRO A 589 -15.10 3.33 -9.92
C PRO A 589 -14.76 3.80 -8.50
N ILE A 590 -14.53 2.85 -7.59
CA ILE A 590 -14.02 3.10 -6.23
C ILE A 590 -12.59 2.58 -6.00
N ASN A 591 -11.90 2.15 -7.06
CA ASN A 591 -10.50 1.74 -6.99
C ASN A 591 -9.60 2.93 -6.62
N GLU A 592 -8.97 2.85 -5.44
CA GLU A 592 -8.08 3.90 -4.90
C GLU A 592 -6.67 3.86 -5.51
N ALA A 593 -6.29 2.79 -6.21
CA ALA A 593 -4.95 2.54 -6.74
C ALA A 593 -4.96 1.88 -8.13
N MET A 594 -3.90 2.15 -8.90
CA MET A 594 -3.62 1.59 -10.23
C MET A 594 -2.37 0.68 -10.13
N PRO A 595 -2.41 -0.58 -10.60
CA PRO A 595 -1.26 -1.50 -10.55
C PRO A 595 -0.25 -1.19 -11.68
N TRP A 596 0.50 -0.09 -11.54
CA TRP A 596 1.44 0.40 -12.55
C TRP A 596 2.49 -0.63 -13.01
N CYS A 597 2.98 -1.49 -12.11
CA CYS A 597 3.93 -2.55 -12.47
C CYS A 597 3.33 -3.55 -13.48
N ALA A 598 2.06 -3.90 -13.32
CA ALA A 598 1.36 -4.80 -14.23
C ALA A 598 0.93 -4.10 -15.53
N PHE A 599 0.61 -2.80 -15.46
CA PHE A 599 0.39 -1.98 -16.67
C PHE A 599 1.64 -1.94 -17.57
N ASN A 600 2.83 -1.82 -16.96
CA ASN A 600 4.09 -1.82 -17.72
C ASN A 600 4.37 -3.17 -18.42
N LYS A 601 3.82 -4.30 -17.93
CA LYS A 601 3.91 -5.63 -18.55
C LYS A 601 2.95 -5.85 -19.74
N LEU A 602 2.00 -4.94 -20.01
CA LEU A 602 1.10 -5.03 -21.16
C LEU A 602 1.86 -4.75 -22.46
N THR A 603 1.42 -5.33 -23.59
CA THR A 603 1.95 -4.89 -24.91
C THR A 603 1.49 -3.47 -25.23
N GLU A 604 2.14 -2.77 -26.17
CA GLU A 604 1.69 -1.43 -26.57
C GLU A 604 0.26 -1.46 -27.13
N ASP A 605 -0.12 -2.48 -27.92
CA ASP A 605 -1.51 -2.67 -28.40
C ASP A 605 -2.52 -2.78 -27.26
N GLU A 606 -2.18 -3.49 -26.18
CA GLU A 606 -3.06 -3.65 -25.02
C GLU A 606 -3.24 -2.35 -24.23
N LYS A 607 -2.16 -1.57 -24.09
CA LYS A 607 -2.21 -0.23 -23.48
C LYS A 607 -3.05 0.70 -24.36
N LEU A 608 -2.78 0.72 -25.66
CA LEU A 608 -3.47 1.53 -26.68
C LEU A 608 -4.96 1.22 -26.73
N GLN A 609 -5.36 -0.06 -26.78
CA GLN A 609 -6.76 -0.50 -26.69
C GLN A 609 -7.46 0.03 -25.42
N SER A 610 -6.77 -0.04 -24.27
CA SER A 610 -7.30 0.43 -22.99
C SER A 610 -7.49 1.95 -22.94
N VAL A 611 -6.55 2.70 -23.54
CA VAL A 611 -6.61 4.16 -23.65
C VAL A 611 -7.73 4.57 -24.60
N ARG A 612 -7.79 4.01 -25.82
CA ARG A 612 -8.86 4.24 -26.82
C ARG A 612 -10.26 4.14 -26.20
N MET A 613 -10.56 3.01 -25.57
CA MET A 613 -11.86 2.78 -24.91
C MET A 613 -12.15 3.77 -23.77
N GLY A 614 -11.11 4.19 -23.04
CA GLY A 614 -11.23 5.08 -21.89
C GLY A 614 -11.48 6.53 -22.29
N VAL A 615 -10.79 7.04 -23.31
CA VAL A 615 -10.98 8.41 -23.80
C VAL A 615 -12.25 8.57 -24.65
N ALA A 616 -12.66 7.51 -25.37
CA ALA A 616 -13.95 7.43 -26.04
C ALA A 616 -15.16 7.31 -25.08
N GLY A 617 -14.92 7.23 -23.77
CA GLY A 617 -15.97 7.26 -22.74
C GLY A 617 -16.86 6.02 -22.68
N VAL A 618 -16.57 4.95 -23.44
CA VAL A 618 -17.35 3.70 -23.50
C VAL A 618 -17.73 3.23 -22.09
N PRO A 619 -19.02 3.01 -21.74
CA PRO A 619 -19.42 2.68 -20.37
C PRO A 619 -18.94 1.28 -19.94
N PRO A 620 -18.46 1.05 -18.70
CA PRO A 620 -17.89 -0.23 -18.27
C PRO A 620 -18.93 -1.34 -18.07
N ILE A 621 -20.17 -0.94 -17.86
CA ILE A 621 -21.33 -1.79 -17.65
C ILE A 621 -22.40 -1.25 -18.58
N THR A 622 -22.91 -2.09 -19.49
CA THR A 622 -24.00 -1.72 -20.39
C THR A 622 -25.33 -2.27 -19.89
N LEU A 623 -26.37 -1.48 -20.12
CA LEU A 623 -27.77 -1.85 -19.93
C LEU A 623 -28.34 -2.34 -21.27
N GLN A 624 -29.66 -2.43 -21.41
CA GLN A 624 -30.31 -2.95 -22.62
C GLN A 624 -29.99 -2.11 -23.86
N GLY A 625 -29.32 -2.71 -24.85
CA GLY A 625 -28.95 -2.08 -26.11
C GLY A 625 -27.77 -2.80 -26.78
N VAL A 626 -27.47 -2.43 -28.02
CA VAL A 626 -26.20 -2.77 -28.69
C VAL A 626 -25.27 -1.57 -28.54
N VAL A 627 -24.12 -1.80 -27.89
CA VAL A 627 -23.00 -0.86 -27.79
C VAL A 627 -21.80 -1.45 -28.52
N PRO A 628 -20.79 -0.65 -28.91
CA PRO A 628 -19.59 -1.18 -29.56
C PRO A 628 -18.95 -2.29 -28.71
N HIS A 629 -18.77 -3.46 -29.32
CA HIS A 629 -18.32 -4.68 -28.66
C HIS A 629 -16.79 -4.78 -28.75
N PHE A 630 -16.11 -4.53 -27.63
CA PHE A 630 -14.66 -4.62 -27.54
C PHE A 630 -14.22 -6.00 -27.04
N THR A 631 -13.19 -6.56 -27.68
CA THR A 631 -12.55 -7.82 -27.29
C THR A 631 -11.22 -7.56 -26.59
N MET A 632 -11.21 -7.65 -25.26
CA MET A 632 -9.95 -7.73 -24.50
C MET A 632 -9.51 -9.20 -24.47
N GLY A 633 -8.87 -9.63 -25.56
CA GLY A 633 -8.56 -11.05 -25.80
C GLY A 633 -9.84 -11.88 -25.90
N LYS A 634 -9.99 -12.88 -25.03
CA LYS A 634 -11.19 -13.74 -24.96
C LYS A 634 -12.39 -13.08 -24.26
N ILE A 635 -12.26 -11.85 -23.76
CA ILE A 635 -13.28 -11.19 -22.94
C ILE A 635 -14.07 -10.19 -23.79
N SER A 636 -15.38 -10.41 -23.89
CA SER A 636 -16.37 -9.46 -24.39
C SER A 636 -16.59 -8.35 -23.36
N PHE A 637 -16.53 -7.09 -23.82
CA PHE A 637 -16.68 -5.92 -22.99
C PHE A 637 -17.42 -4.80 -23.78
N PRO A 638 -18.31 -4.00 -23.15
CA PRO A 638 -18.62 -3.91 -21.72
C PRO A 638 -19.54 -4.99 -21.16
N VAL A 639 -19.54 -5.11 -19.82
CA VAL A 639 -20.36 -6.11 -19.11
C VAL A 639 -21.84 -5.79 -19.29
N ASN A 640 -22.55 -6.62 -20.05
CA ASN A 640 -23.99 -6.51 -20.21
C ASN A 640 -24.71 -7.03 -18.96
N LEU A 641 -25.28 -6.10 -18.16
CA LEU A 641 -25.91 -6.43 -16.88
C LEU A 641 -27.13 -7.35 -17.07
N GLY A 642 -27.94 -7.11 -18.11
CA GLY A 642 -29.08 -7.95 -18.46
C GLY A 642 -28.69 -9.39 -18.82
N HIS A 643 -27.55 -9.57 -19.50
CA HIS A 643 -26.99 -10.89 -19.81
C HIS A 643 -26.47 -11.60 -18.56
N ALA A 644 -25.79 -10.87 -17.66
CA ALA A 644 -25.34 -11.42 -16.38
C ALA A 644 -26.53 -11.91 -15.54
N ILE A 645 -27.60 -11.12 -15.43
CA ILE A 645 -28.85 -11.50 -14.75
C ILE A 645 -29.45 -12.76 -15.40
N LYS A 646 -29.64 -12.76 -16.73
CA LYS A 646 -30.23 -13.89 -17.48
C LYS A 646 -29.45 -15.19 -17.35
N LYS A 647 -28.11 -15.12 -17.28
CA LYS A 647 -27.24 -16.29 -17.09
C LYS A 647 -27.06 -16.72 -15.62
N ASN A 648 -27.76 -16.11 -14.67
CA ASN A 648 -27.58 -16.35 -13.22
C ASN A 648 -26.16 -15.99 -12.70
N ASN A 649 -25.36 -15.27 -13.48
CA ASN A 649 -23.96 -14.87 -13.18
C ASN A 649 -23.87 -13.67 -12.21
N VAL A 650 -24.91 -13.43 -11.40
CA VAL A 650 -25.03 -12.30 -10.47
C VAL A 650 -25.00 -12.85 -9.06
N LEU A 651 -23.87 -12.67 -8.38
CA LEU A 651 -23.59 -13.19 -7.04
C LEU A 651 -23.74 -12.07 -6.00
N ASP A 652 -24.66 -12.27 -5.04
CA ASP A 652 -24.86 -11.36 -3.91
C ASP A 652 -23.75 -11.61 -2.86
N VAL A 653 -22.93 -10.58 -2.59
CA VAL A 653 -21.83 -10.63 -1.62
C VAL A 653 -22.27 -10.10 -0.24
N THR A 654 -23.56 -9.82 -0.07
CA THR A 654 -24.17 -9.32 1.18
C THR A 654 -25.13 -10.30 1.85
N SER A 655 -25.62 -11.31 1.13
CA SER A 655 -26.70 -12.20 1.61
C SER A 655 -26.26 -13.55 2.20
N VAL A 656 -24.95 -13.84 2.28
CA VAL A 656 -24.46 -15.09 2.89
C VAL A 656 -24.49 -14.98 4.42
N ALA A 657 -25.69 -15.20 4.96
CA ALA A 657 -25.85 -15.75 6.31
C ALA A 657 -25.25 -17.17 6.36
N PRO A 658 -24.84 -17.67 7.53
CA PRO A 658 -24.46 -19.07 7.65
C PRO A 658 -25.67 -19.97 7.36
N SER A 659 -25.49 -20.93 6.47
CA SER A 659 -26.23 -22.19 6.57
C SER A 659 -25.76 -22.93 7.83
N GLU A 660 -26.68 -23.52 8.57
CA GLU A 660 -26.34 -24.48 9.62
C GLU A 660 -26.15 -25.86 8.95
N ASP A 661 -24.93 -26.13 8.48
CA ASP A 661 -24.38 -27.44 8.06
C ASP A 661 -22.83 -27.39 8.11
#